data_AF-A0A916BXC4-F1
#
_entry.id   AF-A0A916BXC4-F1
#
_cell.length_a   1.000
_cell.length_b   1.000
_cell.length_c   1.000
_cell.angle_alpha   90.00
_cell.angle_beta   90.00
_cell.angle_gamma   90.00
#
_symmetry.space_group_name_H-M   'P 1'
#
loop_
_entity.id
_entity.type
_entity.pdbx_description
1 polymer ?
#
loop_
_entity_poly.entity_id
_entity_poly.type
_entity_poly.pdbx_seq_one_letter_code
_entity_poly.pdbx_strand_id
1 'polypeptide(L)'
;MSRSYHSLQRAVIFLFIISLLMGGLPTAAQPQPIKHLIPIGGGYADVYAGFARAAVLKAQNNQVKILVLPFASASQAGTIGATERATLLRSAEERRFQIEEACKRAAPKSVTCQTVLAPIFTRDDARNPEAPKFFTDDLAAIFILDGNQAIGMQVIKGTPIEEALAAAYDRGVIVAGTGAGGGLQATTMLIGYQPAFDASNALQFGANDVWYSPEKHGLLFSIKNALLAPQFFQQNRVGLLLNAMALPGVPHVGLGLDAYTGVNVYAETRLQDVFGLYTVTVLDAETYHAAAAVQYEASRNLLRLRNVLVQMLSPGGFSYDLTKRVTSLGARAQTPSTRVTRNFNALTLPKNAGSLILAGDLSETLENNTILKRFVRLAGGAEAKIMIVATGFSSPLSAQVTAEKYAAALGVSSQIAVLPAGEGLTIPADVTGLLLIADDQSRILVSLLEAVKTAWSNGLPLLADNGGAAVVGASFSVHGPVPLNVAEAEIAVQKSFLRGGTNLVKGLGLLDISIEPQLLNDNRWGRLFSLAYNRPDTVAYGLTQNTALEITSAGARTIGENVIFALDLRSAALDLGTNDGFVIANGLLDVFVPGDPINPTVADVRGVVTPVPTPDVPTATPTATPTATSTATPTHTPTHTFTPSPTFTHTPTPTPTAPPTATATPRPTPVPFGKSATGEVLPILPITLGAAVIFFVVVLWVGRRKK
;
A
#
# COMPACT_ATOMS: atom_id res chain seq x y z
N MET A 1 -44.10 -0.23 -81.62
CA MET A 1 -42.84 -0.05 -80.85
C MET A 1 -43.01 0.51 -79.42
N SER A 2 -44.01 1.35 -79.11
CA SER A 2 -44.08 2.02 -77.78
C SER A 2 -44.20 1.09 -76.53
N ARG A 3 -45.02 0.04 -76.53
CA ARG A 3 -45.35 -0.69 -75.28
C ARG A 3 -44.21 -1.53 -74.68
N SER A 4 -43.29 -2.07 -75.48
CA SER A 4 -42.22 -2.96 -74.97
C SER A 4 -41.08 -2.22 -74.26
N TYR A 5 -40.92 -0.91 -74.49
CA TYR A 5 -39.82 -0.14 -73.89
C TYR A 5 -40.04 0.11 -72.39
N HIS A 6 -41.29 0.35 -71.97
CA HIS A 6 -41.61 0.60 -70.56
C HIS A 6 -41.63 -0.67 -69.69
N SER A 7 -41.89 -1.86 -70.23
CA SER A 7 -41.73 -3.10 -69.46
C SER A 7 -40.25 -3.38 -69.20
N LEU A 8 -39.38 -3.17 -70.19
CA LEU A 8 -37.93 -3.37 -70.04
C LEU A 8 -37.31 -2.36 -69.07
N GLN A 9 -37.64 -1.07 -69.17
CA GLN A 9 -37.20 -0.06 -68.20
C GLN A 9 -37.66 -0.40 -66.77
N ARG A 10 -38.92 -0.82 -66.58
CA ARG A 10 -39.42 -1.19 -65.25
C ARG A 10 -38.70 -2.42 -64.68
N ALA A 11 -38.43 -3.44 -65.50
CA ALA A 11 -37.67 -4.62 -65.07
C ALA A 11 -36.23 -4.27 -64.67
N VAL A 12 -35.52 -3.44 -65.45
CA VAL A 12 -34.16 -3.00 -65.14
C VAL A 12 -34.12 -2.15 -63.87
N ILE A 13 -35.05 -1.20 -63.70
CA ILE A 13 -35.14 -0.38 -62.48
C ILE A 13 -35.45 -1.24 -61.25
N PHE A 14 -36.33 -2.24 -61.37
CA PHE A 14 -36.66 -3.13 -60.25
C PHE A 14 -35.47 -4.01 -59.85
N LEU A 15 -34.70 -4.52 -60.83
CA LEU A 15 -33.44 -5.23 -60.58
C LEU A 15 -32.38 -4.33 -59.93
N PHE A 16 -32.26 -3.07 -60.36
CA PHE A 16 -31.32 -2.10 -59.78
C PHE A 16 -31.69 -1.72 -58.33
N ILE A 17 -32.99 -1.64 -58.03
CA ILE A 17 -33.49 -1.40 -56.66
C ILE A 17 -33.25 -2.62 -55.77
N ILE A 18 -33.45 -3.85 -56.28
CA ILE A 18 -33.15 -5.08 -55.53
C ILE A 18 -31.65 -5.21 -55.25
N SER A 19 -30.76 -4.88 -56.19
CA SER A 19 -29.32 -4.90 -55.93
C SER A 19 -28.85 -3.79 -54.98
N LEU A 20 -29.49 -2.61 -54.99
CA LEU A 20 -29.27 -1.59 -53.94
C LEU A 20 -29.78 -2.04 -52.55
N LEU A 21 -30.87 -2.81 -52.48
CA LEU A 21 -31.44 -3.30 -51.22
C LEU A 21 -30.73 -4.54 -50.66
N MET A 22 -29.99 -5.30 -51.47
CA MET A 22 -29.16 -6.43 -51.01
C MET A 22 -27.69 -6.07 -50.79
N GLY A 23 -27.19 -5.00 -51.41
CA GLY A 23 -25.82 -4.48 -51.23
C GLY A 23 -25.60 -3.72 -49.90
N GLY A 24 -26.07 -4.25 -48.77
CA GLY A 24 -26.06 -3.50 -47.52
C GLY A 24 -26.60 -4.19 -46.27
N LEU A 25 -26.58 -5.52 -46.16
CA LEU A 25 -26.65 -6.14 -44.83
C LEU A 25 -25.39 -5.74 -44.06
N PRO A 26 -25.47 -5.06 -42.90
CA PRO A 26 -24.30 -4.85 -42.08
C PRO A 26 -23.83 -6.22 -41.60
N THR A 27 -22.65 -6.65 -42.04
CA THR A 27 -21.92 -7.74 -41.38
C THR A 27 -21.79 -7.34 -39.92
N ALA A 28 -22.52 -8.05 -39.04
CA ALA A 28 -22.47 -7.78 -37.61
C ALA A 28 -21.01 -7.88 -37.18
N ALA A 29 -20.41 -6.73 -36.85
CA ALA A 29 -19.00 -6.67 -36.48
C ALA A 29 -18.82 -7.64 -35.31
N GLN A 30 -17.92 -8.62 -35.47
CA GLN A 30 -17.62 -9.53 -34.38
C GLN A 30 -17.24 -8.69 -33.15
N PRO A 31 -17.84 -8.97 -31.98
CA PRO A 31 -17.65 -8.12 -30.81
C PRO A 31 -16.15 -8.06 -30.51
N GLN A 32 -15.58 -6.86 -30.59
CA GLN A 32 -14.14 -6.64 -30.47
C GLN A 32 -13.65 -7.29 -29.17
N PRO A 33 -12.57 -8.11 -29.23
CA PRO A 33 -12.15 -8.90 -28.09
C PRO A 33 -11.84 -8.01 -26.89
N ILE A 34 -12.39 -8.36 -25.73
CA ILE A 34 -12.20 -7.56 -24.52
C ILE A 34 -10.73 -7.67 -24.08
N LYS A 35 -9.98 -6.61 -24.40
CA LYS A 35 -8.66 -6.26 -23.88
C LYS A 35 -8.65 -6.35 -22.36
N HIS A 36 -7.72 -7.14 -21.82
CA HIS A 36 -7.70 -7.52 -20.41
C HIS A 36 -6.26 -7.61 -19.91
N LEU A 37 -5.89 -6.69 -19.02
CA LEU A 37 -4.61 -6.64 -18.33
C LEU A 37 -4.77 -7.15 -16.90
N ILE A 38 -3.74 -7.78 -16.35
CA ILE A 38 -3.69 -8.17 -14.94
C ILE A 38 -2.31 -7.78 -14.37
N PRO A 39 -2.15 -6.50 -13.96
CA PRO A 39 -0.97 -6.08 -13.22
C PRO A 39 -1.07 -6.56 -11.77
N ILE A 40 0.02 -7.17 -11.30
CA ILE A 40 0.16 -7.75 -9.95
C ILE A 40 1.36 -7.07 -9.29
N GLY A 41 1.21 -6.61 -8.04
CA GLY A 41 2.23 -5.79 -7.40
C GLY A 41 3.51 -6.53 -7.04
N GLY A 42 3.49 -7.85 -6.91
CA GLY A 42 4.65 -8.68 -6.58
C GLY A 42 4.24 -10.04 -6.03
N GLY A 43 5.21 -10.92 -5.79
CA GLY A 43 4.97 -12.27 -5.28
C GLY A 43 4.40 -13.24 -6.32
N TYR A 44 4.09 -14.48 -5.89
CA TYR A 44 3.78 -15.59 -6.79
C TYR A 44 2.62 -16.49 -6.32
N ALA A 45 2.76 -17.21 -5.20
CA ALA A 45 1.83 -18.28 -4.83
C ALA A 45 0.37 -17.78 -4.66
N ASP A 46 0.21 -16.67 -3.96
CA ASP A 46 -1.06 -16.07 -3.53
C ASP A 46 -1.84 -15.44 -4.68
N VAL A 47 -1.13 -15.01 -5.73
CA VAL A 47 -1.67 -14.27 -6.88
C VAL A 47 -2.05 -15.19 -8.03
N TYR A 48 -1.44 -16.38 -8.14
CA TYR A 48 -1.78 -17.35 -9.18
C TYR A 48 -3.25 -17.76 -9.18
N ALA A 49 -3.91 -17.81 -8.03
CA ALA A 49 -5.31 -18.22 -7.94
C ALA A 49 -6.28 -17.21 -8.60
N GLY A 50 -5.97 -15.91 -8.54
CA GLY A 50 -6.74 -14.88 -9.23
C GLY A 50 -6.50 -14.90 -10.75
N PHE A 51 -5.23 -14.93 -11.14
CA PHE A 51 -4.83 -15.06 -12.55
C PHE A 51 -5.42 -16.31 -13.21
N ALA A 52 -5.34 -17.47 -12.56
CA ALA A 52 -5.84 -18.74 -13.09
C ALA A 52 -7.36 -18.72 -13.33
N ARG A 53 -8.15 -18.09 -12.44
CA ARG A 53 -9.59 -17.90 -12.65
C ARG A 53 -9.89 -17.10 -13.92
N ALA A 54 -9.14 -16.02 -14.16
CA ALA A 54 -9.29 -15.21 -15.37
C ALA A 54 -8.87 -15.98 -16.64
N ALA A 55 -7.74 -16.70 -16.60
CA ALA A 55 -7.27 -17.52 -17.71
C ALA A 55 -8.24 -18.66 -18.08
N VAL A 56 -8.87 -19.30 -17.08
CA VAL A 56 -9.87 -20.36 -17.29
C VAL A 56 -11.11 -19.87 -18.03
N LEU A 57 -11.51 -18.60 -17.84
CA LEU A 57 -12.62 -17.98 -18.59
C LEU A 57 -12.27 -17.67 -20.06
N LYS A 58 -11.00 -17.82 -20.46
CA LYS A 58 -10.51 -17.65 -21.85
C LYS A 58 -10.18 -18.99 -22.52
N ALA A 59 -10.66 -20.11 -21.97
CA ALA A 59 -10.40 -21.45 -22.53
C ALA A 59 -10.92 -21.58 -23.98
N GLN A 60 -10.05 -22.01 -24.89
CA GLN A 60 -10.38 -22.31 -26.29
C GLN A 60 -10.44 -23.83 -26.48
N ASN A 61 -11.46 -24.38 -27.14
CA ASN A 61 -11.59 -25.82 -27.41
C ASN A 61 -11.40 -26.74 -26.18
N ASN A 62 -11.87 -26.32 -25.01
CA ASN A 62 -11.65 -26.98 -23.70
C ASN A 62 -10.17 -27.04 -23.26
N GLN A 63 -9.34 -26.09 -23.68
CA GLN A 63 -7.96 -25.93 -23.26
C GLN A 63 -7.66 -24.48 -22.86
N VAL A 64 -6.93 -24.31 -21.76
CA VAL A 64 -6.33 -23.04 -21.33
C VAL A 64 -4.85 -23.14 -21.60
N LYS A 65 -4.37 -22.36 -22.56
CA LYS A 65 -2.95 -22.31 -22.92
C LYS A 65 -2.33 -21.01 -22.42
N ILE A 66 -1.27 -21.14 -21.63
CA ILE A 66 -0.62 -20.01 -20.95
C ILE A 66 0.84 -19.93 -21.38
N LEU A 67 1.30 -18.74 -21.78
CA LEU A 67 2.71 -18.48 -22.10
C LEU A 67 3.38 -17.72 -20.95
N VAL A 68 4.52 -18.22 -20.47
CA VAL A 68 5.34 -17.58 -19.43
C VAL A 68 6.55 -16.91 -20.05
N LEU A 69 6.79 -15.65 -19.67
CA LEU A 69 7.82 -14.78 -20.23
C LEU A 69 8.76 -14.27 -19.11
N PRO A 70 10.07 -14.64 -19.12
CA PRO A 70 11.01 -14.31 -18.05
C PRO A 70 11.94 -13.12 -18.40
N PHE A 71 11.59 -12.32 -19.42
CA PHE A 71 12.51 -11.31 -19.99
C PHE A 71 12.89 -10.16 -19.03
N ALA A 72 12.13 -9.95 -17.96
CA ALA A 72 12.47 -9.00 -16.90
C ALA A 72 13.48 -9.57 -15.87
N SER A 73 13.67 -10.89 -15.81
CA SER A 73 14.37 -11.57 -14.71
C SER A 73 15.91 -11.62 -14.83
N ALA A 74 16.48 -11.11 -15.93
CA ALA A 74 17.93 -11.08 -16.17
C ALA A 74 18.65 -9.96 -15.42
N SER A 75 19.94 -10.14 -15.08
CA SER A 75 20.77 -9.08 -14.50
C SER A 75 21.11 -7.94 -15.46
N GLN A 76 21.02 -8.19 -16.77
CA GLN A 76 21.26 -7.23 -17.84
C GLN A 76 20.60 -7.67 -19.15
N ALA A 77 20.25 -6.71 -20.01
CA ALA A 77 19.52 -7.00 -21.25
C ALA A 77 20.38 -7.55 -22.40
N GLY A 78 21.70 -7.32 -22.37
CA GLY A 78 22.62 -7.70 -23.45
C GLY A 78 22.95 -9.19 -23.48
N THR A 79 23.84 -9.63 -22.57
CA THR A 79 24.30 -11.01 -22.47
C THR A 79 24.41 -11.42 -21.01
N ILE A 80 23.98 -12.63 -20.68
CA ILE A 80 24.04 -13.21 -19.33
C ILE A 80 24.97 -14.43 -19.28
N GLY A 81 25.56 -14.69 -18.11
CA GLY A 81 26.46 -15.83 -17.92
C GLY A 81 25.73 -17.18 -18.00
N ALA A 82 26.44 -18.26 -18.38
CA ALA A 82 25.83 -19.60 -18.46
C ALA A 82 25.22 -20.07 -17.13
N THR A 83 25.90 -19.82 -16.01
CA THR A 83 25.43 -20.14 -14.65
C THR A 83 24.17 -19.34 -14.25
N GLU A 84 24.08 -18.08 -14.67
CA GLU A 84 22.93 -17.22 -14.48
C GLU A 84 21.75 -17.73 -15.33
N ARG A 85 21.94 -17.92 -16.64
CA ARG A 85 20.93 -18.45 -17.56
C ARG A 85 20.38 -19.80 -17.09
N ALA A 86 21.24 -20.72 -16.63
CA ALA A 86 20.82 -22.01 -16.09
C ALA A 86 20.02 -21.89 -14.78
N THR A 87 20.26 -20.84 -13.99
CA THR A 87 19.52 -20.58 -12.74
C THR A 87 18.18 -19.90 -13.03
N LEU A 88 18.17 -18.87 -13.88
CA LEU A 88 16.96 -18.19 -14.33
C LEU A 88 16.01 -19.15 -15.06
N LEU A 89 16.53 -20.06 -15.90
CA LEU A 89 15.74 -21.09 -16.57
C LEU A 89 15.09 -22.05 -15.55
N ARG A 90 15.84 -22.48 -14.52
CA ARG A 90 15.31 -23.36 -13.46
C ARG A 90 14.19 -22.67 -12.68
N SER A 91 14.39 -21.41 -12.27
CA SER A 91 13.37 -20.65 -11.56
C SER A 91 12.16 -20.31 -12.44
N ALA A 92 12.36 -19.97 -13.70
CA ALA A 92 11.26 -19.71 -14.63
C ALA A 92 10.43 -20.97 -14.93
N GLU A 93 11.05 -22.16 -15.00
CA GLU A 93 10.35 -23.44 -15.13
C GLU A 93 9.58 -23.81 -13.84
N GLU A 94 10.14 -23.51 -12.66
CA GLU A 94 9.41 -23.64 -11.39
C GLU A 94 8.14 -22.76 -11.38
N ARG A 95 8.23 -21.50 -11.85
CA ARG A 95 7.06 -20.62 -11.99
C ARG A 95 6.09 -21.13 -13.05
N ARG A 96 6.57 -21.62 -14.21
CA ARG A 96 5.74 -22.24 -15.26
C ARG A 96 4.91 -23.40 -14.71
N PHE A 97 5.54 -24.31 -13.96
CA PHE A 97 4.86 -25.43 -13.31
C PHE A 97 3.83 -24.95 -12.27
N GLN A 98 4.19 -24.01 -11.41
CA GLN A 98 3.27 -23.46 -10.39
C GLN A 98 2.03 -22.80 -11.01
N ILE A 99 2.20 -22.07 -12.12
CA ILE A 99 1.11 -21.45 -12.90
C ILE A 99 0.22 -22.53 -13.53
N GLU A 100 0.80 -23.57 -14.12
CA GLU A 100 0.03 -24.69 -14.69
C GLU A 100 -0.81 -25.42 -13.63
N GLU A 101 -0.22 -25.70 -12.46
CA GLU A 101 -0.93 -26.32 -11.34
C GLU A 101 -2.01 -25.41 -10.73
N ALA A 102 -1.81 -24.08 -10.75
CA ALA A 102 -2.87 -23.14 -10.37
C ALA A 102 -4.02 -23.12 -11.38
N CYS A 103 -3.71 -23.19 -12.68
CA CYS A 103 -4.71 -23.36 -13.74
C CYS A 103 -5.50 -24.67 -13.56
N LYS A 104 -4.83 -25.81 -13.37
CA LYS A 104 -5.47 -27.12 -13.13
C LYS A 104 -6.39 -27.12 -11.91
N ARG A 105 -6.05 -26.38 -10.85
CA ARG A 105 -6.91 -26.20 -9.65
C ARG A 105 -8.10 -25.27 -9.88
N ALA A 106 -8.04 -24.35 -10.83
CA ALA A 106 -9.14 -23.43 -11.17
C ALA A 106 -10.06 -23.96 -12.28
N ALA A 107 -9.56 -24.87 -13.12
CA ALA A 107 -10.27 -25.41 -14.28
C ALA A 107 -11.40 -26.39 -13.89
N PRO A 108 -12.57 -26.34 -14.55
CA PRO A 108 -13.54 -27.43 -14.53
C PRO A 108 -12.93 -28.74 -15.06
N LYS A 109 -13.43 -29.91 -14.62
CA LYS A 109 -12.91 -31.24 -15.04
C LYS A 109 -12.92 -31.49 -16.55
N SER A 110 -13.70 -30.74 -17.33
CA SER A 110 -13.76 -30.81 -18.79
C SER A 110 -12.68 -29.99 -19.49
N VAL A 111 -11.95 -29.13 -18.77
CA VAL A 111 -10.98 -28.16 -19.31
C VAL A 111 -9.56 -28.58 -18.94
N THR A 112 -8.67 -28.62 -19.93
CA THR A 112 -7.24 -28.91 -19.75
C THR A 112 -6.44 -27.61 -19.60
N CYS A 113 -5.30 -27.68 -18.92
CA CYS A 113 -4.36 -26.55 -18.79
C CYS A 113 -2.98 -26.97 -19.29
N GLN A 114 -2.38 -26.13 -20.15
CA GLN A 114 -1.00 -26.26 -20.62
C GLN A 114 -0.28 -24.92 -20.43
N THR A 115 0.86 -24.91 -19.75
CA THR A 115 1.69 -23.71 -19.63
C THR A 115 3.01 -23.94 -20.35
N VAL A 116 3.43 -23.00 -21.20
CA VAL A 116 4.69 -23.05 -21.96
C VAL A 116 5.60 -21.93 -21.47
N LEU A 117 6.90 -22.20 -21.31
CA LEU A 117 7.92 -21.19 -21.03
C LEU A 117 8.65 -20.84 -22.33
N ALA A 118 8.69 -19.56 -22.70
CA ALA A 118 9.65 -19.07 -23.69
C ALA A 118 10.93 -18.64 -22.95
N PRO A 119 12.11 -19.24 -23.22
CA PRO A 119 13.35 -18.96 -22.49
C PRO A 119 14.03 -17.67 -23.00
N ILE A 120 13.28 -16.57 -23.06
CA ILE A 120 13.71 -15.25 -23.54
C ILE A 120 14.22 -14.45 -22.34
N PHE A 121 15.54 -14.35 -22.18
CA PHE A 121 16.19 -13.62 -21.07
C PHE A 121 16.99 -12.41 -21.55
N THR A 122 17.48 -12.42 -22.79
CA THR A 122 18.29 -11.36 -23.37
C THR A 122 17.73 -10.82 -24.68
N ARG A 123 18.21 -9.65 -25.10
CA ARG A 123 17.82 -8.99 -26.35
C ARG A 123 18.11 -9.84 -27.60
N ASP A 124 19.11 -10.71 -27.54
CA ASP A 124 19.40 -11.65 -28.63
C ASP A 124 18.42 -12.84 -28.64
N ASP A 125 17.98 -13.34 -27.48
CA ASP A 125 16.86 -14.31 -27.43
C ASP A 125 15.59 -13.68 -28.02
N ALA A 126 15.33 -12.41 -27.68
CA ALA A 126 14.15 -11.67 -28.14
C ALA A 126 14.22 -11.24 -29.62
N ARG A 127 15.39 -11.35 -30.27
CA ARG A 127 15.61 -11.10 -31.70
C ARG A 127 15.62 -12.36 -32.55
N ASN A 128 15.64 -13.54 -31.93
CA ASN A 128 15.62 -14.81 -32.63
C ASN A 128 14.30 -14.96 -33.43
N PRO A 129 14.34 -15.19 -34.77
CA PRO A 129 13.15 -15.38 -35.60
C PRO A 129 12.22 -16.53 -35.15
N GLU A 130 12.74 -17.49 -34.37
CA GLU A 130 11.95 -18.57 -33.80
C GLU A 130 11.13 -18.14 -32.56
N ALA A 131 11.53 -17.08 -31.86
CA ALA A 131 10.95 -16.70 -30.57
C ALA A 131 9.49 -16.20 -30.64
N PRO A 132 9.01 -15.54 -31.72
CA PRO A 132 7.58 -15.30 -31.93
C PRO A 132 6.71 -16.56 -32.01
N LYS A 133 7.27 -17.74 -32.33
CA LYS A 133 6.50 -18.99 -32.48
C LYS A 133 5.90 -19.50 -31.16
N PHE A 134 6.31 -18.95 -30.03
CA PHE A 134 5.65 -19.18 -28.73
C PHE A 134 4.27 -18.50 -28.62
N PHE A 135 3.96 -17.49 -29.46
CA PHE A 135 2.75 -16.65 -29.37
C PHE A 135 1.59 -17.19 -30.23
N THR A 136 1.24 -18.46 -30.02
CA THR A 136 0.23 -19.18 -30.82
C THR A 136 -1.19 -18.60 -30.69
N ASP A 137 -2.06 -18.88 -31.67
CA ASP A 137 -3.42 -18.30 -31.73
C ASP A 137 -4.38 -18.82 -30.65
N ASP A 138 -4.12 -20.03 -30.16
CA ASP A 138 -4.86 -20.74 -29.10
C ASP A 138 -4.47 -20.29 -27.67
N LEU A 139 -3.65 -19.25 -27.52
CA LEU A 139 -3.34 -18.69 -26.20
C LEU A 139 -4.59 -18.11 -25.51
N ALA A 140 -4.73 -18.43 -24.23
CA ALA A 140 -5.73 -17.85 -23.34
C ALA A 140 -5.12 -16.69 -22.51
N ALA A 141 -3.87 -16.84 -22.09
CA ALA A 141 -3.15 -15.84 -21.30
C ALA A 141 -1.62 -15.88 -21.51
N ILE A 142 -0.98 -14.77 -21.13
CA ILE A 142 0.46 -14.57 -21.05
C ILE A 142 0.77 -14.09 -19.62
N PHE A 143 1.84 -14.59 -19.00
CA PHE A 143 2.29 -14.21 -17.66
C PHE A 143 3.76 -13.79 -17.67
N ILE A 144 4.04 -12.52 -17.37
CA ILE A 144 5.38 -11.95 -17.29
C ILE A 144 5.91 -12.09 -15.86
N LEU A 145 7.09 -12.70 -15.70
CA LEU A 145 7.72 -12.90 -14.39
C LEU A 145 8.33 -11.61 -13.82
N ASP A 146 8.64 -11.64 -12.53
CA ASP A 146 9.28 -10.54 -11.81
C ASP A 146 10.78 -10.39 -12.16
N GLY A 147 11.37 -9.25 -11.77
CA GLY A 147 12.76 -8.90 -12.00
C GLY A 147 12.96 -7.39 -12.04
N ASN A 148 13.51 -6.89 -13.13
CA ASN A 148 13.73 -5.46 -13.37
C ASN A 148 12.99 -5.00 -14.65
N GLN A 149 12.08 -4.05 -14.49
CA GLN A 149 11.22 -3.52 -15.55
C GLN A 149 11.97 -2.70 -16.62
N ALA A 150 13.04 -1.98 -16.25
CA ALA A 150 13.89 -1.28 -17.21
C ALA A 150 14.71 -2.27 -18.06
N ILE A 151 15.27 -3.32 -17.44
CA ILE A 151 15.94 -4.41 -18.16
C ILE A 151 14.95 -5.14 -19.07
N GLY A 152 13.75 -5.43 -18.58
CA GLY A 152 12.70 -6.11 -19.35
C GLY A 152 12.37 -5.38 -20.66
N MET A 153 12.16 -4.06 -20.62
CA MET A 153 11.97 -3.28 -21.85
C MET A 153 13.23 -3.21 -22.70
N GLN A 154 14.44 -3.10 -22.12
CA GLN A 154 15.68 -3.16 -22.91
C GLN A 154 15.84 -4.50 -23.66
N VAL A 155 15.32 -5.61 -23.12
CA VAL A 155 15.25 -6.90 -23.82
C VAL A 155 14.27 -6.86 -24.99
N ILE A 156 12.98 -6.56 -24.78
CA ILE A 156 11.95 -6.74 -25.80
C ILE A 156 11.71 -5.54 -26.74
N LYS A 157 12.09 -4.31 -26.35
CA LYS A 157 11.72 -3.09 -27.08
C LYS A 157 12.22 -3.10 -28.52
N GLY A 158 11.35 -2.90 -29.50
CA GLY A 158 11.69 -2.95 -30.92
C GLY A 158 12.28 -4.29 -31.35
N THR A 159 11.77 -5.40 -30.78
CA THR A 159 12.02 -6.76 -31.28
C THR A 159 10.69 -7.43 -31.61
N PRO A 160 10.69 -8.54 -32.39
CA PRO A 160 9.48 -9.29 -32.73
C PRO A 160 8.66 -9.79 -31.53
N ILE A 161 9.21 -9.77 -30.31
CA ILE A 161 8.50 -10.17 -29.08
C ILE A 161 7.56 -9.08 -28.57
N GLU A 162 7.92 -7.80 -28.71
CA GLU A 162 7.01 -6.69 -28.37
C GLU A 162 5.83 -6.65 -29.35
N GLU A 163 6.10 -6.88 -30.65
CA GLU A 163 5.07 -6.98 -31.70
C GLU A 163 4.15 -8.20 -31.48
N ALA A 164 4.71 -9.39 -31.22
CA ALA A 164 3.93 -10.60 -30.97
C ALA A 164 3.08 -10.50 -29.69
N LEU A 165 3.58 -9.82 -28.66
CA LEU A 165 2.85 -9.56 -27.41
C LEU A 165 1.69 -8.56 -27.63
N ALA A 166 1.91 -7.50 -28.41
CA ALA A 166 0.85 -6.57 -28.81
C ALA A 166 -0.23 -7.28 -29.64
N ALA A 167 0.19 -8.06 -30.66
CA ALA A 167 -0.71 -8.81 -31.51
C ALA A 167 -1.50 -9.90 -30.75
N ALA A 168 -0.96 -10.47 -29.67
CA ALA A 168 -1.69 -11.37 -28.79
C ALA A 168 -2.73 -10.60 -27.93
N TYR A 169 -2.35 -9.45 -27.38
CA TYR A 169 -3.27 -8.61 -26.61
C TYR A 169 -4.47 -8.10 -27.43
N ASP A 170 -4.23 -7.69 -28.69
CA ASP A 170 -5.28 -7.25 -29.60
C ASP A 170 -6.15 -8.42 -30.13
N ARG A 171 -5.70 -9.69 -30.05
CA ARG A 171 -6.56 -10.88 -30.17
C ARG A 171 -7.41 -11.15 -28.92
N GLY A 172 -7.20 -10.40 -27.83
CA GLY A 172 -7.89 -10.58 -26.55
C GLY A 172 -7.25 -11.58 -25.59
N VAL A 173 -6.00 -11.99 -25.83
CA VAL A 173 -5.22 -12.79 -24.87
C VAL A 173 -4.96 -11.95 -23.63
N ILE A 174 -5.17 -12.52 -22.44
CA ILE A 174 -4.87 -11.81 -21.18
C ILE A 174 -3.37 -11.59 -21.09
N VAL A 175 -2.92 -10.35 -20.86
CA VAL A 175 -1.52 -10.09 -20.49
C VAL A 175 -1.47 -9.80 -18.99
N ALA A 176 -0.84 -10.70 -18.25
CA ALA A 176 -0.64 -10.61 -16.82
C ALA A 176 0.86 -10.53 -16.49
N GLY A 177 1.18 -10.11 -15.26
CA GLY A 177 2.55 -10.17 -14.77
C GLY A 177 2.70 -9.58 -13.39
N THR A 178 3.76 -9.98 -12.69
CA THR A 178 4.00 -9.69 -11.27
C THR A 178 5.28 -8.91 -11.02
N GLY A 179 5.22 -7.95 -10.09
CA GLY A 179 6.31 -7.04 -9.78
C GLY A 179 6.70 -6.21 -11.00
N ALA A 180 7.90 -6.40 -11.55
CA ALA A 180 8.30 -5.84 -12.84
C ALA A 180 7.32 -6.20 -13.98
N GLY A 181 6.83 -7.45 -14.01
CA GLY A 181 5.78 -7.90 -14.94
C GLY A 181 4.45 -7.16 -14.78
N GLY A 182 4.20 -6.58 -13.60
CA GLY A 182 3.08 -5.68 -13.34
C GLY A 182 3.37 -4.26 -13.80
N GLY A 183 4.50 -3.68 -13.39
CA GLY A 183 4.91 -2.31 -13.74
C GLY A 183 5.05 -2.05 -15.24
N LEU A 184 5.40 -3.07 -16.03
CA LEU A 184 5.44 -3.04 -17.49
C LEU A 184 4.08 -2.71 -18.15
N GLN A 185 2.95 -2.89 -17.45
CA GLN A 185 1.59 -2.76 -18.02
C GLN A 185 1.02 -1.32 -17.98
N ALA A 186 1.89 -0.30 -17.89
CA ALA A 186 1.59 1.06 -18.33
C ALA A 186 2.58 1.53 -19.40
N THR A 187 2.11 2.33 -20.35
CA THR A 187 2.93 2.90 -21.42
C THR A 187 3.93 3.92 -20.88
N THR A 188 3.53 4.73 -19.89
CA THR A 188 4.48 5.49 -19.06
C THR A 188 4.87 4.65 -17.84
N MET A 189 6.15 4.31 -17.74
CA MET A 189 6.65 3.35 -16.76
C MET A 189 7.45 4.05 -15.65
N LEU A 190 7.05 3.82 -14.39
CA LEU A 190 7.75 4.31 -13.20
C LEU A 190 8.84 3.31 -12.81
N ILE A 191 10.12 3.70 -12.92
CA ILE A 191 11.24 2.77 -12.75
C ILE A 191 11.62 2.60 -11.28
N GLY A 192 11.76 3.72 -10.57
CA GLY A 192 12.33 3.80 -9.22
C GLY A 192 12.98 5.15 -8.97
N TYR A 193 13.83 5.22 -7.95
CA TYR A 193 14.57 6.44 -7.60
C TYR A 193 15.81 6.66 -8.49
N GLN A 194 16.20 7.92 -8.68
CA GLN A 194 17.52 8.30 -9.20
C GLN A 194 18.61 8.03 -8.13
N PRO A 195 19.90 7.84 -8.50
CA PRO A 195 20.94 7.33 -7.57
C PRO A 195 21.27 8.15 -6.32
N ALA A 196 20.73 9.37 -6.17
CA ALA A 196 20.89 10.22 -4.99
C ALA A 196 19.66 10.25 -4.06
N PHE A 197 18.64 9.42 -4.36
CA PHE A 197 17.34 9.48 -3.71
C PHE A 197 16.85 8.10 -3.24
N ASP A 198 16.03 8.12 -2.21
CA ASP A 198 15.36 6.97 -1.61
C ASP A 198 13.99 7.40 -1.05
N ALA A 199 13.34 6.52 -0.28
CA ALA A 199 12.01 6.78 0.26
C ALA A 199 11.94 7.93 1.28
N SER A 200 13.04 8.29 1.95
CA SER A 200 13.10 9.38 2.93
C SER A 200 13.07 10.76 2.28
N ASN A 201 13.70 10.92 1.11
CA ASN A 201 13.80 12.18 0.36
C ASN A 201 12.97 12.17 -0.95
N ALA A 202 12.15 11.14 -1.15
CA ALA A 202 11.30 10.89 -2.32
C ALA A 202 10.40 12.05 -2.80
N LEU A 203 10.20 13.09 -1.99
CA LEU A 203 9.37 14.25 -2.30
C LEU A 203 10.21 15.45 -2.80
N GLN A 204 11.53 15.31 -2.94
CA GLN A 204 12.37 16.30 -3.62
C GLN A 204 12.24 16.16 -5.15
N PHE A 205 12.12 17.28 -5.85
CA PHE A 205 12.05 17.29 -7.31
C PHE A 205 13.28 16.61 -7.95
N GLY A 206 13.04 15.82 -8.99
CA GLY A 206 14.08 15.02 -9.65
C GLY A 206 14.35 13.64 -9.04
N ALA A 207 13.66 13.25 -7.96
CA ALA A 207 13.90 11.98 -7.27
C ALA A 207 13.61 10.71 -8.10
N ASN A 208 12.81 10.78 -9.18
CA ASN A 208 12.29 9.60 -9.90
C ASN A 208 12.99 9.38 -11.27
N ASP A 209 13.16 8.13 -11.71
CA ASP A 209 13.30 7.79 -13.14
C ASP A 209 11.92 7.33 -13.68
N VAL A 210 11.44 8.04 -14.70
CA VAL A 210 10.14 7.80 -15.35
C VAL A 210 10.37 7.74 -16.85
N TRP A 211 9.82 6.71 -17.50
CA TRP A 211 10.03 6.41 -18.91
C TRP A 211 8.74 6.72 -19.68
N TYR A 212 8.74 7.82 -20.44
CA TYR A 212 7.60 8.36 -21.19
C TYR A 212 7.92 8.79 -22.65
N SER A 213 9.02 8.32 -23.24
CA SER A 213 9.42 8.65 -24.64
C SER A 213 9.44 7.43 -25.56
N PRO A 214 9.49 7.58 -26.90
CA PRO A 214 9.67 6.46 -27.84
C PRO A 214 10.99 5.67 -27.64
N GLU A 215 11.96 6.25 -26.93
CA GLU A 215 13.23 5.63 -26.57
C GLU A 215 13.12 4.85 -25.24
N LYS A 216 12.32 5.38 -24.30
CA LYS A 216 12.10 4.92 -22.93
C LYS A 216 10.59 4.87 -22.62
N HIS A 217 9.97 3.70 -22.74
CA HIS A 217 8.55 3.47 -22.43
C HIS A 217 8.33 2.10 -21.77
N GLY A 218 7.14 1.86 -21.21
CA GLY A 218 6.61 0.51 -20.92
C GLY A 218 5.81 -0.04 -22.11
N LEU A 219 4.90 -0.99 -21.91
CA LEU A 219 4.20 -1.64 -23.02
C LEU A 219 3.25 -0.68 -23.76
N LEU A 220 3.45 -0.49 -25.06
CA LEU A 220 2.74 0.51 -25.88
C LEU A 220 1.23 0.28 -26.04
N PHE A 221 0.78 -0.98 -25.89
CA PHE A 221 -0.62 -1.38 -25.96
C PHE A 221 -1.34 -1.37 -24.60
N SER A 222 -0.67 -0.95 -23.52
CA SER A 222 -1.14 -1.10 -22.14
C SER A 222 -1.81 0.16 -21.57
N ILE A 223 -1.84 0.35 -20.23
CA ILE A 223 -2.54 1.48 -19.58
C ILE A 223 -1.83 2.80 -19.92
N LYS A 224 -2.60 3.77 -20.42
CA LYS A 224 -2.08 5.08 -20.91
C LYS A 224 -2.41 6.26 -20.01
N ASN A 225 -3.39 6.12 -19.12
CA ASN A 225 -3.92 7.21 -18.27
C ASN A 225 -3.64 7.01 -16.77
N ALA A 226 -2.69 6.14 -16.42
CA ALA A 226 -2.11 6.01 -15.09
C ALA A 226 -0.68 5.47 -15.12
N LEU A 227 0.11 5.82 -14.10
CA LEU A 227 1.38 5.16 -13.75
C LEU A 227 1.11 3.88 -12.94
N LEU A 228 1.95 2.85 -13.06
CA LEU A 228 1.92 1.67 -12.18
C LEU A 228 3.10 1.67 -11.21
N ALA A 229 2.82 1.49 -9.93
CA ALA A 229 3.80 1.30 -8.87
C ALA A 229 3.64 -0.10 -8.25
N PRO A 230 4.32 -1.15 -8.78
CA PRO A 230 4.40 -2.44 -8.11
C PRO A 230 5.17 -2.34 -6.78
N GLN A 231 4.94 -3.31 -5.88
CA GLN A 231 5.50 -3.40 -4.53
C GLN A 231 5.28 -2.13 -3.69
N PHE A 232 4.07 -1.58 -3.75
CA PHE A 232 3.77 -0.19 -3.40
C PHE A 232 4.06 0.20 -1.95
N PHE A 233 3.25 -0.26 -0.98
CA PHE A 233 3.43 0.21 0.39
C PHE A 233 4.67 -0.39 1.05
N GLN A 234 5.01 -1.67 0.81
CA GLN A 234 6.14 -2.28 1.51
C GLN A 234 7.52 -1.73 1.10
N GLN A 235 7.67 -1.25 -0.13
CA GLN A 235 8.89 -0.52 -0.57
C GLN A 235 8.73 1.00 -0.46
N ASN A 236 7.71 1.49 0.27
CA ASN A 236 7.49 2.90 0.55
C ASN A 236 7.46 3.78 -0.72
N ARG A 237 6.74 3.31 -1.75
CA ARG A 237 6.67 3.95 -3.07
C ARG A 237 5.61 5.04 -3.17
N VAL A 238 5.00 5.44 -2.05
CA VAL A 238 3.98 6.50 -2.01
C VAL A 238 4.57 7.86 -2.40
N GLY A 239 5.74 8.21 -1.83
CA GLY A 239 6.46 9.44 -2.18
C GLY A 239 6.91 9.46 -3.65
N LEU A 240 7.50 8.35 -4.11
CA LEU A 240 7.87 8.11 -5.52
C LEU A 240 6.68 8.35 -6.47
N LEU A 241 5.52 7.77 -6.17
CA LEU A 241 4.34 7.87 -7.01
C LEU A 241 3.74 9.28 -7.01
N LEU A 242 3.65 9.94 -5.85
CA LEU A 242 3.19 11.33 -5.71
C LEU A 242 4.09 12.32 -6.46
N ASN A 243 5.40 12.11 -6.44
CA ASN A 243 6.37 12.93 -7.15
C ASN A 243 6.31 12.68 -8.66
N ALA A 244 6.27 11.40 -9.08
CA ALA A 244 6.15 11.03 -10.49
C ALA A 244 4.86 11.55 -11.14
N MET A 245 3.70 11.40 -10.48
CA MET A 245 2.40 11.85 -11.04
C MET A 245 2.26 13.39 -11.09
N ALA A 246 3.15 14.13 -10.44
CA ALA A 246 3.18 15.60 -10.46
C ALA A 246 4.12 16.18 -11.55
N LEU A 247 4.86 15.34 -12.28
CA LEU A 247 5.70 15.78 -13.39
C LEU A 247 4.85 16.22 -14.60
N PRO A 248 5.28 17.21 -15.39
CA PRO A 248 4.62 17.55 -16.64
C PRO A 248 4.76 16.44 -17.69
N GLY A 249 3.71 16.23 -18.49
CA GLY A 249 3.73 15.32 -19.65
C GLY A 249 3.57 13.82 -19.34
N VAL A 250 3.37 13.43 -18.09
CA VAL A 250 3.06 12.05 -17.67
C VAL A 250 1.65 11.93 -17.09
N PRO A 251 1.07 10.73 -16.96
CA PRO A 251 -0.26 10.56 -16.38
C PRO A 251 -0.35 11.04 -14.93
N HIS A 252 -1.24 12.00 -14.64
CA HIS A 252 -1.48 12.55 -13.30
C HIS A 252 -2.31 11.64 -12.37
N VAL A 253 -2.31 10.33 -12.63
CA VAL A 253 -2.96 9.29 -11.82
C VAL A 253 -1.98 8.14 -11.65
N GLY A 254 -1.93 7.58 -10.45
CA GLY A 254 -1.02 6.49 -10.09
C GLY A 254 -1.77 5.32 -9.46
N LEU A 255 -1.35 4.10 -9.79
CA LEU A 255 -1.87 2.87 -9.23
C LEU A 255 -0.80 2.15 -8.41
N GLY A 256 -0.92 2.25 -7.09
CA GLY A 256 -0.16 1.47 -6.14
C GLY A 256 -0.68 0.04 -6.05
N LEU A 257 0.19 -0.93 -6.32
CA LEU A 257 -0.10 -2.36 -6.26
C LEU A 257 0.77 -3.00 -5.16
N ASP A 258 0.16 -3.49 -4.09
CA ASP A 258 0.86 -4.24 -3.05
C ASP A 258 1.36 -5.59 -3.58
N ALA A 259 2.43 -6.15 -2.98
CA ALA A 259 2.76 -7.54 -3.28
C ALA A 259 1.65 -8.49 -2.82
N TYR A 260 1.68 -9.70 -3.37
CA TYR A 260 0.69 -10.74 -3.14
C TYR A 260 -0.74 -10.30 -3.51
N THR A 261 -0.87 -9.23 -4.32
CA THR A 261 -2.14 -8.59 -4.68
C THR A 261 -2.13 -8.17 -6.16
N GLY A 262 -3.25 -8.34 -6.84
CA GLY A 262 -3.43 -7.97 -8.25
C GLY A 262 -4.86 -7.54 -8.56
N VAL A 263 -5.06 -6.92 -9.73
CA VAL A 263 -6.35 -6.37 -10.17
C VAL A 263 -6.62 -6.72 -11.63
N ASN A 264 -7.89 -6.94 -11.98
CA ASN A 264 -8.30 -7.12 -13.37
C ASN A 264 -8.58 -5.74 -13.98
N VAL A 265 -7.91 -5.40 -15.08
CA VAL A 265 -8.10 -4.14 -15.80
C VAL A 265 -8.66 -4.43 -17.20
N TYR A 266 -9.95 -4.12 -17.37
CA TYR A 266 -10.66 -4.30 -18.63
C TYR A 266 -10.64 -3.04 -19.48
N ALA A 267 -10.51 -3.21 -20.80
CA ALA A 267 -10.50 -2.14 -21.80
C ALA A 267 -9.53 -0.99 -21.48
N GLU A 268 -8.34 -1.31 -20.97
CA GLU A 268 -7.29 -0.34 -20.56
C GLU A 268 -7.72 0.63 -19.42
N THR A 269 -8.95 0.53 -18.87
CA THR A 269 -9.54 1.57 -18.01
C THR A 269 -10.34 1.12 -16.78
N ARG A 270 -10.97 -0.06 -16.76
CA ARG A 270 -11.85 -0.48 -15.64
C ARG A 270 -11.14 -1.48 -14.74
N LEU A 271 -10.70 -1.00 -13.57
CA LEU A 271 -10.19 -1.82 -12.48
C LEU A 271 -11.36 -2.49 -11.76
N GLN A 272 -11.31 -3.80 -11.56
CA GLN A 272 -12.27 -4.54 -10.76
C GLN A 272 -11.67 -5.89 -10.33
N ASP A 273 -12.42 -6.66 -9.53
CA ASP A 273 -12.10 -8.03 -9.17
C ASP A 273 -10.66 -8.17 -8.64
N VAL A 274 -10.32 -7.32 -7.66
CA VAL A 274 -9.04 -7.39 -6.94
C VAL A 274 -8.91 -8.75 -6.27
N PHE A 275 -7.70 -9.30 -6.25
CA PHE A 275 -7.41 -10.61 -5.68
C PHE A 275 -6.05 -10.63 -4.99
N GLY A 276 -5.85 -11.61 -4.13
CA GLY A 276 -4.66 -11.73 -3.30
C GLY A 276 -4.90 -11.31 -1.86
N LEU A 277 -3.86 -10.83 -1.19
CA LEU A 277 -3.85 -10.65 0.28
C LEU A 277 -4.21 -9.23 0.74
N TYR A 278 -3.81 -8.18 0.00
CA TYR A 278 -3.82 -6.79 0.47
C TYR A 278 -4.61 -5.85 -0.46
N THR A 279 -4.08 -4.67 -0.78
CA THR A 279 -4.82 -3.57 -1.39
C THR A 279 -4.28 -3.13 -2.75
N VAL A 280 -5.12 -2.36 -3.45
CA VAL A 280 -4.75 -1.61 -4.65
C VAL A 280 -5.20 -0.16 -4.46
N THR A 281 -4.24 0.76 -4.41
CA THR A 281 -4.48 2.19 -4.13
C THR A 281 -4.43 3.00 -5.40
N VAL A 282 -5.45 3.81 -5.67
CA VAL A 282 -5.40 4.82 -6.73
C VAL A 282 -5.15 6.19 -6.09
N LEU A 283 -4.11 6.88 -6.57
CA LEU A 283 -3.89 8.29 -6.30
C LEU A 283 -4.24 9.07 -7.56
N ASP A 284 -5.06 10.11 -7.45
CA ASP A 284 -5.47 10.95 -8.57
C ASP A 284 -5.22 12.44 -8.27
N ALA A 285 -4.33 13.04 -9.06
CA ALA A 285 -3.93 14.43 -8.95
C ALA A 285 -4.57 15.32 -10.04
N GLU A 286 -5.51 14.79 -10.82
CA GLU A 286 -6.20 15.47 -11.92
C GLU A 286 -7.59 15.96 -11.48
N THR A 287 -8.40 15.11 -10.81
CA THR A 287 -9.81 15.41 -10.47
C THR A 287 -10.01 16.73 -9.70
N TYR A 288 -9.05 17.10 -8.85
CA TYR A 288 -9.04 18.38 -8.12
C TYR A 288 -7.81 19.24 -8.43
N HIS A 289 -7.26 19.10 -9.63
CA HIS A 289 -6.17 19.93 -10.19
C HIS A 289 -4.85 19.89 -9.41
N ALA A 290 -4.62 18.91 -8.53
CA ALA A 290 -3.45 18.84 -7.66
C ALA A 290 -2.11 18.90 -8.40
N ALA A 291 -1.99 18.23 -9.56
CA ALA A 291 -0.80 18.28 -10.41
C ALA A 291 -0.65 19.63 -11.15
N ALA A 292 -1.76 20.21 -11.64
CA ALA A 292 -1.74 21.55 -12.23
C ALA A 292 -1.50 22.66 -11.17
N ALA A 293 -1.76 22.37 -9.90
CA ALA A 293 -1.53 23.21 -8.74
C ALA A 293 -0.18 22.95 -8.04
N VAL A 294 0.68 22.08 -8.60
CA VAL A 294 1.95 21.71 -7.97
C VAL A 294 2.84 22.93 -7.73
N GLN A 295 3.48 22.96 -6.56
CA GLN A 295 4.45 23.97 -6.19
C GLN A 295 5.65 23.30 -5.53
N TYR A 296 6.78 24.00 -5.50
CA TYR A 296 8.02 23.49 -4.94
C TYR A 296 8.58 24.47 -3.90
N GLU A 297 9.08 23.94 -2.79
CA GLU A 297 9.81 24.71 -1.78
C GLU A 297 11.21 25.09 -2.32
N ALA A 298 11.61 26.35 -2.17
CA ALA A 298 12.72 26.91 -2.94
C ALA A 298 14.13 26.48 -2.48
N SER A 299 14.31 25.99 -1.25
CA SER A 299 15.63 25.60 -0.72
C SER A 299 15.99 24.13 -0.95
N ARG A 300 14.99 23.24 -1.05
CA ARG A 300 15.14 21.78 -1.21
C ARG A 300 14.33 21.19 -2.35
N ASN A 301 13.63 22.01 -3.13
CA ASN A 301 12.70 21.61 -4.19
C ASN A 301 11.66 20.57 -3.71
N LEU A 302 11.19 20.69 -2.46
CA LEU A 302 10.19 19.76 -1.90
C LEU A 302 8.82 19.99 -2.54
N LEU A 303 8.16 18.89 -2.91
CA LEU A 303 6.87 18.84 -3.57
C LEU A 303 5.72 19.25 -2.64
N ARG A 304 5.05 20.36 -2.95
CA ARG A 304 3.78 20.79 -2.34
C ARG A 304 2.62 20.35 -3.23
N LEU A 305 1.77 19.46 -2.71
CA LEU A 305 0.51 19.03 -3.36
C LEU A 305 -0.69 19.28 -2.44
N ARG A 306 -1.87 19.49 -3.04
CA ARG A 306 -3.15 19.65 -2.33
C ARG A 306 -4.28 18.91 -3.03
N ASN A 307 -5.21 18.36 -2.27
CA ASN A 307 -6.41 17.66 -2.76
C ASN A 307 -6.12 16.44 -3.67
N VAL A 308 -5.03 15.69 -3.45
CA VAL A 308 -4.84 14.41 -4.16
C VAL A 308 -5.95 13.46 -3.72
N LEU A 309 -6.73 12.99 -4.69
CA LEU A 309 -7.85 12.07 -4.48
C LEU A 309 -7.30 10.67 -4.18
N VAL A 310 -7.74 10.09 -3.07
CA VAL A 310 -7.34 8.74 -2.63
C VAL A 310 -8.51 7.79 -2.80
N GLN A 311 -8.30 6.75 -3.61
CA GLN A 311 -9.16 5.57 -3.70
C GLN A 311 -8.37 4.36 -3.22
N MET A 312 -9.03 3.40 -2.57
CA MET A 312 -8.43 2.11 -2.22
C MET A 312 -9.41 1.01 -2.53
N LEU A 313 -8.96 -0.04 -3.22
CA LEU A 313 -9.72 -1.23 -3.55
C LEU A 313 -9.08 -2.43 -2.83
N SER A 314 -9.94 -3.32 -2.34
CA SER A 314 -9.56 -4.60 -1.76
C SER A 314 -10.41 -5.70 -2.42
N PRO A 315 -10.02 -6.99 -2.36
CA PRO A 315 -10.80 -8.11 -2.89
C PRO A 315 -12.29 -8.07 -2.56
N GLY A 316 -13.15 -8.29 -3.55
CA GLY A 316 -14.61 -8.20 -3.40
C GLY A 316 -15.29 -7.51 -4.58
N GLY A 317 -16.56 -7.12 -4.41
CA GLY A 317 -17.38 -6.45 -5.42
C GLY A 317 -17.03 -4.97 -5.63
N PHE A 318 -15.74 -4.64 -5.68
CA PHE A 318 -15.20 -3.28 -5.70
C PHE A 318 -14.48 -3.00 -7.01
N SER A 319 -14.57 -1.75 -7.48
CA SER A 319 -14.05 -1.38 -8.79
C SER A 319 -13.86 0.13 -8.96
N TYR A 320 -12.98 0.53 -9.89
CA TYR A 320 -12.68 1.92 -10.23
C TYR A 320 -12.62 2.10 -11.76
N ASP A 321 -13.28 3.13 -12.28
CA ASP A 321 -13.20 3.53 -13.68
C ASP A 321 -12.18 4.65 -13.84
N LEU A 322 -11.04 4.36 -14.45
CA LEU A 322 -9.97 5.35 -14.69
C LEU A 322 -10.45 6.52 -15.55
N THR A 323 -11.37 6.34 -16.49
CA THR A 323 -11.80 7.41 -17.38
C THR A 323 -12.85 8.31 -16.73
N LYS A 324 -13.76 7.73 -15.94
CA LYS A 324 -14.80 8.48 -15.24
C LYS A 324 -14.35 9.01 -13.87
N ARG A 325 -13.22 8.53 -13.36
CA ARG A 325 -12.72 8.75 -11.98
C ARG A 325 -13.73 8.32 -10.89
N VAL A 326 -14.48 7.24 -11.16
CA VAL A 326 -15.59 6.75 -10.30
C VAL A 326 -15.27 5.40 -9.64
N THR A 327 -15.28 5.37 -8.31
CA THR A 327 -15.25 4.13 -7.50
C THR A 327 -16.67 3.51 -7.43
N SER A 328 -16.78 2.20 -7.27
CA SER A 328 -18.05 1.49 -7.07
C SER A 328 -17.97 0.56 -5.86
N LEU A 329 -18.83 0.81 -4.86
CA LEU A 329 -18.93 0.03 -3.62
C LEU A 329 -20.11 -0.95 -3.74
N GLY A 330 -19.85 -2.10 -4.36
CA GLY A 330 -20.90 -2.93 -4.95
C GLY A 330 -21.64 -2.16 -6.04
N ALA A 331 -22.97 -2.20 -6.02
CA ALA A 331 -23.81 -1.44 -6.96
C ALA A 331 -23.80 0.09 -6.74
N ARG A 332 -23.13 0.62 -5.71
CA ARG A 332 -23.17 2.04 -5.32
C ARG A 332 -21.99 2.81 -5.93
N ALA A 333 -22.23 3.54 -7.02
CA ALA A 333 -21.23 4.44 -7.59
C ALA A 333 -20.91 5.61 -6.64
N GLN A 334 -19.62 5.85 -6.42
CA GLN A 334 -19.08 6.94 -5.59
C GLN A 334 -18.34 7.93 -6.51
N THR A 335 -19.08 8.89 -7.07
CA THR A 335 -18.49 9.94 -7.91
C THR A 335 -17.86 11.00 -7.01
N PRO A 336 -16.66 11.54 -7.31
CA PRO A 336 -16.09 12.67 -6.60
C PRO A 336 -17.08 13.85 -6.55
N SER A 337 -17.26 14.43 -5.36
CA SER A 337 -18.10 15.61 -5.18
C SER A 337 -17.55 16.78 -6.01
N THR A 338 -18.40 17.53 -6.71
CA THR A 338 -17.95 18.67 -7.53
C THR A 338 -17.14 19.69 -6.72
N ARG A 339 -17.42 19.81 -5.42
CA ARG A 339 -16.72 20.69 -4.49
C ARG A 339 -16.69 20.09 -3.08
N VAL A 340 -15.54 20.09 -2.42
CA VAL A 340 -15.37 19.69 -1.01
C VAL A 340 -14.65 20.82 -0.26
N THR A 341 -15.33 21.39 0.72
CA THR A 341 -14.73 22.35 1.67
C THR A 341 -14.30 21.60 2.93
N ARG A 342 -13.01 21.67 3.26
CA ARG A 342 -12.42 21.04 4.45
C ARG A 342 -12.03 22.12 5.47
N ASN A 343 -11.85 21.71 6.72
CA ASN A 343 -11.25 22.55 7.76
C ASN A 343 -10.36 21.70 8.67
N PHE A 344 -9.27 22.27 9.18
CA PHE A 344 -8.36 21.64 10.13
C PHE A 344 -8.43 22.31 11.51
N ASN A 345 -9.65 22.70 11.93
CA ASN A 345 -9.87 23.46 13.17
C ASN A 345 -9.41 22.72 14.44
N ALA A 346 -9.25 21.39 14.39
CA ALA A 346 -8.65 20.59 15.45
C ALA A 346 -7.16 20.92 15.71
N LEU A 347 -6.51 21.70 14.84
CA LEU A 347 -5.18 22.31 15.06
C LEU A 347 -5.26 23.69 15.74
N THR A 348 -6.39 24.04 16.38
CA THR A 348 -6.50 25.24 17.21
C THR A 348 -6.16 24.89 18.66
N LEU A 349 -5.26 25.64 19.29
CA LEU A 349 -4.95 25.45 20.72
C LEU A 349 -6.19 25.71 21.60
N PRO A 350 -6.46 24.86 22.61
CA PRO A 350 -7.40 25.18 23.67
C PRO A 350 -7.05 26.49 24.38
N LYS A 351 -8.05 27.14 24.97
CA LYS A 351 -7.82 28.37 25.75
C LYS A 351 -6.81 28.11 26.88
N ASN A 352 -5.84 29.02 27.03
CA ASN A 352 -4.70 28.97 27.95
C ASN A 352 -3.63 27.90 27.64
N ALA A 353 -3.81 27.02 26.64
CA ALA A 353 -2.81 26.00 26.33
C ALA A 353 -1.52 26.58 25.73
N GLY A 354 -0.39 25.95 26.04
CA GLY A 354 0.93 26.33 25.54
C GLY A 354 1.10 26.06 24.04
N SER A 355 2.11 26.71 23.43
CA SER A 355 2.48 26.39 22.04
C SER A 355 2.95 24.95 21.94
N LEU A 356 2.56 24.26 20.87
CA LEU A 356 2.79 22.82 20.68
C LEU A 356 3.63 22.61 19.42
N ILE A 357 4.67 21.79 19.49
CA ILE A 357 5.43 21.33 18.33
C ILE A 357 5.42 19.81 18.33
N LEU A 358 4.99 19.21 17.22
CA LEU A 358 4.89 17.77 17.03
C LEU A 358 5.86 17.35 15.92
N ALA A 359 6.98 16.71 16.29
CA ALA A 359 8.06 16.35 15.39
C ALA A 359 8.02 14.86 15.02
N GLY A 360 8.37 14.53 13.77
CA GLY A 360 8.30 13.17 13.23
C GLY A 360 9.46 12.26 13.65
N ASP A 361 10.63 12.86 13.88
CA ASP A 361 11.79 12.34 14.61
C ASP A 361 12.91 13.41 14.50
N LEU A 362 13.57 13.76 15.60
CA LEU A 362 14.73 14.66 15.62
C LEU A 362 16.04 13.95 16.00
N SER A 363 16.00 12.68 16.42
CA SER A 363 17.08 12.00 17.17
C SER A 363 18.42 11.94 16.45
N GLU A 364 18.42 11.77 15.13
CA GLU A 364 19.62 11.74 14.28
C GLU A 364 19.97 13.11 13.66
N THR A 365 19.24 14.17 13.99
CA THR A 365 19.41 15.53 13.41
C THR A 365 19.49 16.65 14.47
N LEU A 366 19.90 16.30 15.69
CA LEU A 366 19.91 17.20 16.85
C LEU A 366 20.91 18.37 16.71
N GLU A 367 22.06 18.15 16.08
CA GLU A 367 23.08 19.19 15.99
C GLU A 367 22.56 20.39 15.19
N ASN A 368 22.68 21.59 15.77
CA ASN A 368 22.27 22.84 15.14
C ASN A 368 20.77 22.94 14.75
N ASN A 369 19.92 21.99 15.18
CA ASN A 369 18.56 21.80 14.70
C ASN A 369 17.65 23.05 14.79
N THR A 370 16.94 23.35 13.69
CA THR A 370 16.10 24.55 13.60
C THR A 370 14.81 24.46 14.41
N ILE A 371 14.27 23.25 14.61
CA ILE A 371 13.06 22.95 15.39
C ILE A 371 13.39 23.07 16.89
N LEU A 372 14.49 22.48 17.36
CA LEU A 372 14.97 22.66 18.75
C LEU A 372 15.21 24.14 19.06
N LYS A 373 15.94 24.85 18.18
CA LYS A 373 16.16 26.31 18.32
C LYS A 373 14.85 27.12 18.34
N ARG A 374 13.80 26.66 17.64
CA ARG A 374 12.47 27.29 17.68
C ARG A 374 11.72 26.98 18.97
N PHE A 375 11.76 25.75 19.46
CA PHE A 375 11.19 25.36 20.74
C PHE A 375 11.80 26.16 21.91
N VAL A 376 13.13 26.27 21.98
CA VAL A 376 13.83 27.09 23.00
C VAL A 376 13.35 28.54 22.96
N ARG A 377 13.14 29.15 21.78
CA ARG A 377 12.59 30.51 21.66
C ARG A 377 11.14 30.63 22.15
N LEU A 378 10.33 29.58 22.05
CA LEU A 378 8.97 29.57 22.61
C LEU A 378 9.00 29.42 24.14
N ALA A 379 9.98 28.67 24.67
CA ALA A 379 10.19 28.41 26.10
C ALA A 379 11.00 29.50 26.83
N GLY A 380 11.12 30.72 26.28
CA GLY A 380 11.80 31.86 26.93
C GLY A 380 13.19 32.23 26.40
N GLY A 381 13.72 31.53 25.40
CA GLY A 381 15.00 31.86 24.78
C GLY A 381 16.20 31.46 25.64
N ALA A 382 17.10 32.40 25.93
CA ALA A 382 18.32 32.12 26.71
C ALA A 382 18.02 31.72 28.17
N GLU A 383 16.94 32.25 28.74
CA GLU A 383 16.48 31.94 30.11
C GLU A 383 15.63 30.67 30.19
N ALA A 384 15.55 29.88 29.11
CA ALA A 384 14.71 28.69 29.06
C ALA A 384 15.19 27.59 30.01
N LYS A 385 14.23 26.99 30.71
CA LYS A 385 14.40 25.84 31.61
C LYS A 385 13.51 24.71 31.11
N ILE A 386 14.13 23.71 30.49
CA ILE A 386 13.42 22.61 29.82
C ILE A 386 13.33 21.39 30.73
N MET A 387 12.14 20.80 30.84
CA MET A 387 11.96 19.47 31.42
C MET A 387 11.83 18.44 30.30
N ILE A 388 12.83 17.56 30.19
CA ILE A 388 12.87 16.46 29.22
C ILE A 388 12.24 15.22 29.87
N VAL A 389 11.11 14.80 29.33
CA VAL A 389 10.38 13.59 29.72
C VAL A 389 10.68 12.51 28.70
N ALA A 390 11.49 11.53 29.09
CA ALA A 390 11.88 10.40 28.24
C ALA A 390 11.07 9.16 28.63
N THR A 391 10.26 8.65 27.70
CA THR A 391 9.40 7.48 27.92
C THR A 391 9.36 6.58 26.69
N GLY A 392 8.79 5.38 26.78
CA GLY A 392 8.68 4.49 25.63
C GLY A 392 10.03 4.02 25.04
N PHE A 393 11.07 3.88 25.85
CA PHE A 393 12.39 3.38 25.40
C PHE A 393 12.57 1.89 25.67
N SER A 394 13.56 1.29 25.01
CA SER A 394 13.98 -0.10 25.25
C SER A 394 14.51 -0.37 26.66
N SER A 395 15.10 0.64 27.31
CA SER A 395 15.59 0.59 28.69
C SER A 395 15.72 2.01 29.30
N PRO A 396 15.74 2.15 30.64
CA PRO A 396 15.99 3.45 31.28
C PRO A 396 17.34 4.09 30.90
N LEU A 397 18.37 3.27 30.64
CA LEU A 397 19.67 3.76 30.18
C LEU A 397 19.59 4.36 28.78
N SER A 398 18.86 3.72 27.85
CA SER A 398 18.62 4.27 26.51
C SER A 398 17.83 5.57 26.56
N ALA A 399 16.82 5.66 27.42
CA ALA A 399 16.07 6.90 27.67
C ALA A 399 16.98 8.02 28.19
N GLN A 400 17.81 7.74 29.19
CA GLN A 400 18.73 8.70 29.80
C GLN A 400 19.76 9.23 28.79
N VAL A 401 20.48 8.32 28.10
CA VAL A 401 21.50 8.70 27.09
C VAL A 401 20.87 9.50 25.94
N THR A 402 19.64 9.17 25.54
CA THR A 402 18.93 9.95 24.51
C THR A 402 18.55 11.33 25.03
N ALA A 403 17.97 11.44 26.24
CA ALA A 403 17.62 12.71 26.86
C ALA A 403 18.84 13.63 27.05
N GLU A 404 20.01 13.08 27.37
CA GLU A 404 21.27 13.81 27.48
C GLU A 404 21.73 14.41 26.14
N LYS A 405 21.56 13.68 25.01
CA LYS A 405 21.80 14.25 23.66
C LYS A 405 20.88 15.45 23.38
N TYR A 406 19.60 15.35 23.72
CA TYR A 406 18.65 16.46 23.57
C TYR A 406 19.00 17.64 24.48
N ALA A 407 19.36 17.41 25.74
CA ALA A 407 19.80 18.46 26.67
C ALA A 407 21.02 19.23 26.14
N ALA A 408 22.02 18.52 25.61
CA ALA A 408 23.19 19.13 24.98
C ALA A 408 22.81 19.95 23.73
N ALA A 409 21.92 19.44 22.87
CA ALA A 409 21.48 20.11 21.65
C ALA A 409 20.55 21.32 21.88
N LEU A 410 19.81 21.34 22.98
CA LEU A 410 18.99 22.49 23.41
C LEU A 410 19.85 23.68 23.85
N GLY A 411 21.04 23.43 24.43
CA GLY A 411 21.99 24.47 24.83
C GLY A 411 21.53 25.38 25.98
N VAL A 412 20.51 24.96 26.73
CA VAL A 412 19.89 25.72 27.85
C VAL A 412 19.68 24.81 29.07
N SER A 413 19.32 25.41 30.21
CA SER A 413 19.11 24.66 31.46
C SER A 413 18.07 23.55 31.26
N SER A 414 18.46 22.31 31.53
CA SER A 414 17.66 21.13 31.22
C SER A 414 17.62 20.17 32.41
N GLN A 415 16.43 19.66 32.73
CA GLN A 415 16.17 18.61 33.71
C GLN A 415 15.64 17.37 32.98
N ILE A 416 15.92 16.16 33.49
CA ILE A 416 15.54 14.91 32.83
C ILE A 416 14.71 14.05 33.80
N ALA A 417 13.58 13.52 33.32
CA ALA A 417 12.83 12.45 33.95
C ALA A 417 12.67 11.26 32.99
N VAL A 418 13.09 10.08 33.43
CA VAL A 418 12.93 8.82 32.70
C VAL A 418 11.73 8.06 33.26
N LEU A 419 10.82 7.63 32.38
CA LEU A 419 9.62 6.89 32.74
C LEU A 419 9.61 5.50 32.08
N PRO A 420 9.35 4.40 32.84
CA PRO A 420 8.93 4.37 34.25
C PRO A 420 10.06 4.05 35.24
N ALA A 421 10.22 4.89 36.29
CA ALA A 421 10.83 4.51 37.56
C ALA A 421 10.34 5.46 38.68
N GLY A 422 9.86 4.92 39.81
CA GLY A 422 9.51 5.68 41.03
C GLY A 422 8.10 6.30 41.11
N GLU A 423 7.37 6.35 39.99
CA GLU A 423 5.98 6.84 39.82
C GLU A 423 5.64 8.25 40.36
N GLY A 424 5.33 9.16 39.43
CA GLY A 424 4.88 10.53 39.71
C GLY A 424 5.73 11.57 38.98
N LEU A 425 5.38 11.89 37.74
CA LEU A 425 6.02 13.00 37.02
C LEU A 425 5.63 14.32 37.68
N THR A 426 6.56 14.93 38.40
CA THR A 426 6.43 16.30 38.92
C THR A 426 7.15 17.26 38.00
N ILE A 427 6.51 18.38 37.65
CA ILE A 427 7.09 19.44 36.82
C ILE A 427 7.38 20.63 37.76
N PRO A 428 8.67 21.00 37.97
CA PRO A 428 9.02 22.15 38.82
C PRO A 428 8.43 23.47 38.31
N ALA A 429 8.09 24.36 39.25
CA ALA A 429 7.40 25.62 38.96
C ALA A 429 8.25 26.66 38.19
N ASP A 430 9.56 26.42 38.05
CA ASP A 430 10.48 27.25 37.27
C ASP A 430 10.79 26.69 35.87
N VAL A 431 10.19 25.55 35.48
CA VAL A 431 10.25 25.02 34.12
C VAL A 431 9.46 25.94 33.19
N THR A 432 10.05 26.30 32.05
CA THR A 432 9.45 27.18 31.04
C THR A 432 9.10 26.48 29.73
N GLY A 433 9.43 25.18 29.60
CA GLY A 433 9.04 24.36 28.45
C GLY A 433 9.22 22.85 28.72
N LEU A 434 8.43 22.03 28.02
CA LEU A 434 8.43 20.57 28.12
C LEU A 434 8.93 19.94 26.82
N LEU A 435 9.79 18.93 26.93
CA LEU A 435 10.22 18.10 25.81
C LEU A 435 9.83 16.64 26.08
N LEU A 436 8.85 16.11 25.36
CA LEU A 436 8.44 14.70 25.43
C LEU A 436 9.10 13.91 24.30
N ILE A 437 10.04 13.02 24.64
CA ILE A 437 10.70 12.12 23.67
C ILE A 437 10.31 10.66 23.94
N ALA A 438 10.05 9.91 22.86
CA ALA A 438 9.89 8.47 22.92
C ALA A 438 10.32 7.79 21.62
N ASP A 439 11.07 6.71 21.76
CA ASP A 439 11.59 5.88 20.67
C ASP A 439 10.51 4.91 20.12
N ASP A 440 9.92 4.12 21.01
CA ASP A 440 8.92 3.09 20.73
C ASP A 440 7.58 3.47 21.38
N GLN A 441 6.64 3.96 20.56
CA GLN A 441 5.31 4.38 21.00
C GLN A 441 4.49 3.24 21.63
N SER A 442 4.75 1.96 21.33
CA SER A 442 4.04 0.84 21.96
C SER A 442 4.40 0.66 23.45
N ARG A 443 5.50 1.26 23.91
CA ARG A 443 5.98 1.21 25.29
C ARG A 443 5.54 2.41 26.16
N ILE A 444 4.75 3.35 25.61
CA ILE A 444 4.34 4.56 26.33
C ILE A 444 3.19 4.26 27.31
N LEU A 445 3.44 4.48 28.60
CA LEU A 445 2.42 4.42 29.65
C LEU A 445 1.73 5.79 29.79
N VAL A 446 0.66 6.00 29.02
CA VAL A 446 -0.07 7.29 28.90
C VAL A 446 -0.46 7.88 30.27
N SER A 447 -0.83 7.03 31.25
CA SER A 447 -1.20 7.44 32.61
C SER A 447 -0.09 8.18 33.37
N LEU A 448 1.18 7.99 33.01
CA LEU A 448 2.32 8.68 33.64
C LEU A 448 2.55 10.09 33.07
N LEU A 449 1.81 10.48 32.02
CA LEU A 449 1.99 11.74 31.28
C LEU A 449 0.91 12.80 31.57
N GLU A 450 -0.04 12.54 32.49
CA GLU A 450 -1.09 13.50 32.87
C GLU A 450 -0.53 14.84 33.42
N ALA A 451 0.67 14.83 34.02
CA ALA A 451 1.37 16.05 34.41
C ALA A 451 1.79 16.90 33.19
N VAL A 452 2.26 16.27 32.09
CA VAL A 452 2.61 16.97 30.83
C VAL A 452 1.38 17.67 30.28
N LYS A 453 0.25 16.95 30.22
CA LYS A 453 -1.05 17.48 29.79
C LYS A 453 -1.53 18.64 30.65
N THR A 454 -1.41 18.51 31.98
CA THR A 454 -1.82 19.55 32.93
C THR A 454 -0.98 20.81 32.77
N ALA A 455 0.35 20.68 32.71
CA ALA A 455 1.26 21.81 32.54
C ALA A 455 1.09 22.50 31.16
N TRP A 456 0.96 21.73 30.08
CA TRP A 456 0.66 22.28 28.75
C TRP A 456 -0.68 23.02 28.72
N SER A 457 -1.73 22.48 29.35
CA SER A 457 -3.05 23.14 29.45
C SER A 457 -3.02 24.45 30.25
N ASN A 458 -2.00 24.62 31.11
CA ASN A 458 -1.76 25.83 31.90
C ASN A 458 -0.76 26.81 31.23
N GLY A 459 -0.35 26.55 29.99
CA GLY A 459 0.40 27.49 29.15
C GLY A 459 1.85 27.11 28.85
N LEU A 460 2.39 26.04 29.43
CA LEU A 460 3.78 25.62 29.16
C LEU A 460 3.93 25.11 27.71
N PRO A 461 4.86 25.66 26.91
CA PRO A 461 5.17 25.12 25.58
C PRO A 461 5.62 23.66 25.66
N LEU A 462 5.16 22.85 24.70
CA LEU A 462 5.50 21.43 24.58
C LEU A 462 6.08 21.15 23.19
N LEU A 463 7.30 20.64 23.13
CA LEU A 463 7.81 19.88 21.98
C LEU A 463 7.61 18.40 22.30
N ALA A 464 6.95 17.66 21.41
CA ALA A 464 6.84 16.22 21.48
C ALA A 464 7.38 15.62 20.18
N ASP A 465 8.24 14.60 20.29
CA ASP A 465 8.98 14.05 19.15
C ASP A 465 8.87 12.52 19.06
N ASN A 466 8.90 12.02 17.82
CA ASN A 466 8.72 10.61 17.46
C ASN A 466 7.47 10.02 18.17
N GLY A 467 7.60 8.99 19.02
CA GLY A 467 6.47 8.41 19.74
C GLY A 467 5.79 9.38 20.71
N GLY A 468 6.51 10.41 21.16
CA GLY A 468 5.96 11.53 21.92
C GLY A 468 4.96 12.35 21.11
N ALA A 469 5.21 12.56 19.82
CA ALA A 469 4.27 13.22 18.92
C ALA A 469 3.03 12.35 18.64
N ALA A 470 3.20 11.02 18.54
CA ALA A 470 2.09 10.08 18.37
C ALA A 470 1.07 10.16 19.52
N VAL A 471 1.54 10.06 20.77
CA VAL A 471 0.67 9.98 21.96
C VAL A 471 -0.09 11.27 22.28
N VAL A 472 0.26 12.41 21.67
CA VAL A 472 -0.43 13.70 21.90
C VAL A 472 -1.91 13.69 21.44
N GLY A 473 -2.22 12.94 20.37
CA GLY A 473 -3.55 12.91 19.77
C GLY A 473 -4.64 12.26 20.63
N ALA A 474 -5.88 12.26 20.15
CA ALA A 474 -6.99 11.55 20.81
C ALA A 474 -6.78 10.03 20.83
N SER A 475 -6.15 9.49 19.78
CA SER A 475 -5.69 8.10 19.73
C SER A 475 -4.43 7.96 18.88
N PHE A 476 -3.61 6.95 19.18
CA PHE A 476 -2.38 6.64 18.46
C PHE A 476 -2.21 5.13 18.26
N SER A 477 -1.30 4.72 17.38
CA SER A 477 -1.03 3.30 17.12
C SER A 477 -0.01 2.73 18.12
N VAL A 478 -0.38 1.67 18.86
CA VAL A 478 0.52 1.00 19.83
C VAL A 478 1.38 -0.07 19.16
N HIS A 479 2.13 0.36 18.14
CA HIS A 479 3.09 -0.47 17.41
C HIS A 479 4.47 0.17 17.52
N GLY A 480 5.50 -0.63 17.84
CA GLY A 480 6.90 -0.16 17.87
C GLY A 480 7.47 0.13 16.48
N PRO A 481 8.80 0.28 16.32
CA PRO A 481 9.43 0.40 15.01
C PRO A 481 9.06 -0.76 14.06
N VAL A 482 9.13 -0.55 12.75
CA VAL A 482 8.95 -1.66 11.79
C VAL A 482 10.14 -2.62 11.91
N PRO A 483 9.94 -3.95 11.86
CA PRO A 483 11.04 -4.90 12.00
C PRO A 483 12.15 -4.70 10.98
N LEU A 484 13.42 -4.85 11.40
CA LEU A 484 14.58 -4.77 10.49
C LEU A 484 14.68 -5.97 9.51
N ASN A 485 13.93 -7.04 9.76
CA ASN A 485 13.82 -8.17 8.84
C ASN A 485 12.83 -7.81 7.71
N VAL A 486 13.32 -7.79 6.46
CA VAL A 486 12.55 -7.38 5.27
C VAL A 486 11.20 -8.10 5.12
N ALA A 487 11.12 -9.40 5.42
CA ALA A 487 9.86 -10.15 5.31
C ALA A 487 8.88 -9.81 6.43
N GLU A 488 9.37 -9.57 7.65
CA GLU A 488 8.55 -9.12 8.78
C GLU A 488 8.10 -7.66 8.59
N ALA A 489 8.95 -6.82 7.99
CA ALA A 489 8.65 -5.45 7.60
C ALA A 489 7.51 -5.37 6.56
N GLU A 490 7.63 -6.13 5.47
CA GLU A 490 6.60 -6.22 4.43
C GLU A 490 5.25 -6.63 5.04
N ILE A 491 5.25 -7.68 5.86
CA ILE A 491 4.05 -8.17 6.56
C ILE A 491 3.47 -7.12 7.53
N ALA A 492 4.30 -6.40 8.29
CA ALA A 492 3.86 -5.40 9.27
C ALA A 492 3.23 -4.16 8.60
N VAL A 493 3.84 -3.69 7.52
CA VAL A 493 3.34 -2.54 6.74
C VAL A 493 2.03 -2.92 6.03
N GLN A 494 1.99 -4.05 5.32
CA GLN A 494 0.83 -4.45 4.53
C GLN A 494 -0.38 -4.87 5.40
N LYS A 495 -0.17 -5.59 6.51
CA LYS A 495 -1.27 -5.95 7.43
C LYS A 495 -1.94 -4.74 8.06
N SER A 496 -1.25 -3.61 8.18
CA SER A 496 -1.82 -2.38 8.74
C SER A 496 -2.95 -1.75 7.88
N PHE A 497 -3.14 -2.24 6.64
CA PHE A 497 -4.29 -1.91 5.77
C PHE A 497 -5.47 -2.88 5.89
N LEU A 498 -5.41 -3.83 6.83
CA LEU A 498 -6.51 -4.75 7.16
C LEU A 498 -7.18 -4.34 8.46
N ARG A 499 -8.49 -4.59 8.58
CA ARG A 499 -9.27 -4.36 9.82
C ARG A 499 -8.63 -5.09 11.01
N GLY A 500 -8.24 -4.32 12.02
CA GLY A 500 -7.56 -4.83 13.23
C GLY A 500 -6.07 -5.13 13.06
N GLY A 501 -5.47 -4.85 11.91
CA GLY A 501 -4.02 -5.02 11.69
C GLY A 501 -3.16 -3.96 12.40
N THR A 502 -3.72 -2.79 12.70
CA THR A 502 -3.13 -1.78 13.58
C THR A 502 -3.96 -1.65 14.85
N ASN A 503 -3.32 -1.76 16.01
CA ASN A 503 -3.92 -1.57 17.33
C ASN A 503 -3.92 -0.09 17.69
N LEU A 504 -5.08 0.46 18.02
CA LEU A 504 -5.25 1.86 18.43
C LEU A 504 -5.68 1.95 19.90
N VAL A 505 -5.09 2.88 20.65
CA VAL A 505 -5.51 3.20 22.03
C VAL A 505 -5.66 4.71 22.20
N LYS A 506 -6.29 5.15 23.29
CA LYS A 506 -6.39 6.57 23.64
C LYS A 506 -5.01 7.17 23.91
N GLY A 507 -4.72 8.30 23.29
CA GLY A 507 -3.56 9.12 23.65
C GLY A 507 -3.87 10.06 24.82
N LEU A 508 -3.01 11.05 25.01
CA LEU A 508 -3.22 12.16 25.94
C LEU A 508 -4.47 12.98 25.60
N GLY A 509 -4.86 13.06 24.32
CA GLY A 509 -5.98 13.86 23.87
C GLY A 509 -5.79 15.36 24.15
N LEU A 510 -4.61 15.90 23.79
CA LEU A 510 -4.37 17.34 23.84
C LEU A 510 -5.14 18.06 22.72
N LEU A 511 -5.24 17.41 21.55
CA LEU A 511 -6.00 17.81 20.37
C LEU A 511 -6.72 16.59 19.77
N ASP A 512 -7.91 16.78 19.18
CA ASP A 512 -8.65 15.70 18.50
C ASP A 512 -8.15 15.49 17.06
N ILE A 513 -6.92 15.01 16.99
CA ILE A 513 -6.19 14.65 15.78
C ILE A 513 -5.55 13.28 15.96
N SER A 514 -5.13 12.69 14.85
CA SER A 514 -4.28 11.49 14.84
C SER A 514 -2.91 11.84 14.25
N ILE A 515 -1.84 11.35 14.86
CA ILE A 515 -0.45 11.60 14.45
C ILE A 515 0.23 10.23 14.25
N GLU A 516 0.94 10.06 13.14
CA GLU A 516 1.91 8.97 12.98
C GLU A 516 3.29 9.57 12.63
N PRO A 517 4.30 9.42 13.51
CA PRO A 517 5.68 9.86 13.28
C PRO A 517 6.42 8.92 12.30
N GLN A 518 7.66 9.27 11.94
CA GLN A 518 8.54 8.49 11.07
C GLN A 518 7.89 7.95 9.77
N LEU A 519 6.92 8.67 9.18
CA LEU A 519 6.06 8.11 8.13
C LEU A 519 6.84 7.52 6.95
N LEU A 520 7.85 8.24 6.48
CA LEU A 520 8.76 7.76 5.44
C LEU A 520 9.90 6.91 6.02
N ASN A 521 10.58 7.38 7.07
CA ASN A 521 11.79 6.76 7.59
C ASN A 521 11.58 5.33 8.12
N ASP A 522 10.42 5.05 8.72
CA ASP A 522 10.01 3.73 9.26
C ASP A 522 8.76 3.19 8.53
N ASN A 523 8.53 3.65 7.30
CA ASN A 523 7.46 3.19 6.37
C ASN A 523 6.06 3.00 7.00
N ARG A 524 5.59 3.97 7.79
CA ARG A 524 4.37 3.82 8.61
C ARG A 524 3.05 4.12 7.90
N TRP A 525 3.03 4.12 6.56
CA TRP A 525 1.84 4.43 5.76
C TRP A 525 0.59 3.64 6.16
N GLY A 526 0.71 2.34 6.41
CA GLY A 526 -0.42 1.52 6.84
C GLY A 526 -1.01 1.96 8.18
N ARG A 527 -0.20 2.49 9.10
CA ARG A 527 -0.68 3.01 10.39
C ARG A 527 -1.39 4.34 10.23
N LEU A 528 -0.88 5.24 9.37
CA LEU A 528 -1.54 6.50 9.01
C LEU A 528 -2.92 6.24 8.38
N PHE A 529 -3.00 5.30 7.43
CA PHE A 529 -4.26 4.87 6.84
C PHE A 529 -5.18 4.21 7.87
N SER A 530 -4.67 3.33 8.74
CA SER A 530 -5.46 2.75 9.84
C SER A 530 -6.00 3.79 10.82
N LEU A 531 -5.23 4.83 11.17
CA LEU A 531 -5.68 5.92 12.02
C LEU A 531 -6.84 6.67 11.35
N ALA A 532 -6.69 7.10 10.10
CA ALA A 532 -7.74 7.80 9.36
C ALA A 532 -8.99 6.92 9.09
N TYR A 533 -8.81 5.62 8.86
CA TYR A 533 -9.90 4.69 8.55
C TYR A 533 -10.72 4.31 9.79
N ASN A 534 -10.07 4.18 10.96
CA ASN A 534 -10.74 3.84 12.22
C ASN A 534 -11.18 5.08 13.03
N ARG A 535 -10.67 6.27 12.71
CA ARG A 535 -11.22 7.58 13.13
C ARG A 535 -11.52 8.47 11.91
N PRO A 536 -12.53 8.12 11.08
CA PRO A 536 -12.92 8.93 9.93
C PRO A 536 -13.62 10.24 10.31
N ASP A 537 -13.72 10.55 11.61
CA ASP A 537 -14.12 11.84 12.18
C ASP A 537 -12.94 12.82 12.35
N THR A 538 -11.69 12.35 12.40
CA THR A 538 -10.49 13.18 12.52
C THR A 538 -9.71 13.29 11.21
N VAL A 539 -8.63 14.08 11.23
CA VAL A 539 -7.59 14.08 10.19
C VAL A 539 -6.36 13.40 10.76
N ALA A 540 -5.75 12.52 9.98
CA ALA A 540 -4.50 11.86 10.35
C ALA A 540 -3.32 12.57 9.68
N TYR A 541 -2.35 13.01 10.48
CA TYR A 541 -1.14 13.67 10.00
C TYR A 541 0.05 12.73 10.09
N GLY A 542 0.74 12.55 8.97
CA GLY A 542 1.97 11.76 8.87
C GLY A 542 3.18 12.68 8.88
N LEU A 543 4.06 12.52 9.87
CA LEU A 543 5.24 13.36 10.07
C LEU A 543 6.50 12.63 9.60
N THR A 544 7.36 13.29 8.83
CA THR A 544 8.68 12.75 8.44
C THR A 544 9.77 13.18 9.42
N GLN A 545 10.94 12.53 9.38
CA GLN A 545 12.12 12.95 10.15
C GLN A 545 12.52 14.41 9.85
N ASN A 546 13.15 15.05 10.85
CA ASN A 546 13.56 16.45 10.88
C ASN A 546 12.47 17.45 10.42
N THR A 547 11.22 17.13 10.72
CA THR A 547 10.04 17.94 10.33
C THR A 547 9.04 17.95 11.47
N ALA A 548 8.39 19.09 11.70
CA ALA A 548 7.42 19.24 12.77
C ALA A 548 6.23 20.15 12.41
N LEU A 549 5.08 19.80 12.98
CA LEU A 549 3.87 20.60 13.03
C LEU A 549 3.98 21.54 14.23
N GLU A 550 4.23 22.82 13.97
CA GLU A 550 4.17 23.89 14.97
C GLU A 550 2.74 24.44 15.04
N ILE A 551 2.18 24.51 16.24
CA ILE A 551 0.86 25.06 16.55
C ILE A 551 1.01 26.14 17.62
N THR A 552 0.54 27.34 17.31
CA THR A 552 0.59 28.52 18.19
C THR A 552 -0.76 29.24 18.21
N SER A 553 -0.89 30.31 19.00
CA SER A 553 -2.03 31.22 18.92
C SER A 553 -2.19 31.93 17.56
N ALA A 554 -1.17 31.92 16.70
CA ALA A 554 -1.23 32.40 15.32
C ALA A 554 -1.67 31.31 14.31
N GLY A 555 -1.96 30.09 14.77
CA GLY A 555 -2.34 28.95 13.94
C GLY A 555 -1.24 27.89 13.80
N ALA A 556 -1.45 26.97 12.86
CA ALA A 556 -0.62 25.79 12.63
C ALA A 556 0.20 25.88 11.33
N ARG A 557 1.45 25.41 11.35
CA ARG A 557 2.37 25.44 10.20
C ARG A 557 3.44 24.33 10.25
N THR A 558 3.97 23.96 9.09
CA THR A 558 5.11 23.04 8.96
C THR A 558 6.43 23.79 9.18
N ILE A 559 7.34 23.20 9.94
CA ILE A 559 8.74 23.64 10.12
C ILE A 559 9.69 22.44 9.99
N GLY A 560 10.97 22.69 9.69
CA GLY A 560 11.98 21.65 9.51
C GLY A 560 12.46 21.56 8.07
N GLU A 561 12.72 20.34 7.61
CA GLU A 561 13.54 20.06 6.42
C GLU A 561 12.93 19.09 5.40
N ASN A 562 11.77 18.50 5.70
CA ASN A 562 11.02 17.56 4.88
C ASN A 562 9.51 17.83 5.05
N VAL A 563 8.61 16.89 4.77
CA VAL A 563 7.17 17.16 4.57
C VAL A 563 6.23 16.66 5.68
N ILE A 564 5.01 17.20 5.70
CA ILE A 564 3.89 16.69 6.51
C ILE A 564 2.75 16.29 5.58
N PHE A 565 2.27 15.06 5.74
CA PHE A 565 1.10 14.56 5.04
C PHE A 565 -0.15 14.79 5.89
N ALA A 566 -1.27 15.15 5.26
CA ALA A 566 -2.58 15.15 5.91
C ALA A 566 -3.55 14.28 5.12
N LEU A 567 -3.99 13.18 5.72
CA LEU A 567 -4.98 12.26 5.16
C LEU A 567 -6.34 12.52 5.81
N ASP A 568 -7.30 12.95 5.00
CA ASP A 568 -8.66 13.33 5.40
C ASP A 568 -9.68 12.40 4.76
N LEU A 569 -10.31 11.55 5.58
CA LEU A 569 -11.36 10.61 5.14
C LEU A 569 -12.76 11.05 5.57
N ARG A 570 -12.94 12.26 6.13
CA ARG A 570 -14.24 12.76 6.64
C ARG A 570 -15.30 12.95 5.55
N SER A 571 -14.88 13.02 4.27
CA SER A 571 -15.75 13.05 3.09
C SER A 571 -15.78 11.75 2.30
N ALA A 572 -15.07 10.70 2.75
CA ALA A 572 -14.94 9.44 2.03
C ALA A 572 -16.11 8.48 2.35
N ALA A 573 -16.47 7.64 1.37
CA ALA A 573 -17.28 6.45 1.64
C ALA A 573 -16.34 5.25 1.86
N LEU A 574 -16.55 4.52 2.96
CA LEU A 574 -15.70 3.42 3.40
C LEU A 574 -16.45 2.08 3.32
N ASP A 575 -15.73 1.01 2.99
CA ASP A 575 -16.26 -0.36 2.93
C ASP A 575 -15.11 -1.38 3.16
N LEU A 576 -15.41 -2.66 3.31
CA LEU A 576 -14.39 -3.70 3.56
C LEU A 576 -14.35 -4.78 2.49
N GLY A 577 -13.13 -5.17 2.13
CA GLY A 577 -12.85 -6.31 1.28
C GLY A 577 -13.18 -7.65 1.95
N THR A 578 -13.34 -8.70 1.14
CA THR A 578 -13.51 -10.09 1.59
C THR A 578 -12.26 -10.67 2.27
N ASN A 579 -11.15 -9.92 2.26
CA ASN A 579 -9.89 -10.17 2.97
C ASN A 579 -9.73 -9.28 4.22
N ASP A 580 -10.80 -8.62 4.68
CA ASP A 580 -10.76 -7.58 5.72
C ASP A 580 -9.95 -6.30 5.36
N GLY A 581 -9.49 -6.17 4.11
CA GLY A 581 -8.76 -5.00 3.63
C GLY A 581 -9.64 -3.76 3.48
N PHE A 582 -9.08 -2.58 3.71
CA PHE A 582 -9.80 -1.32 3.55
C PHE A 582 -10.24 -1.07 2.11
N VAL A 583 -11.43 -0.50 1.95
CA VAL A 583 -11.91 0.09 0.69
C VAL A 583 -12.25 1.55 0.99
N ILE A 584 -11.64 2.46 0.23
CA ILE A 584 -11.79 3.90 0.40
C ILE A 584 -12.28 4.48 -0.92
N ALA A 585 -13.37 5.25 -0.86
CA ALA A 585 -13.85 6.02 -2.00
C ALA A 585 -13.84 7.51 -1.65
N ASN A 586 -13.06 8.30 -2.40
CA ASN A 586 -12.98 9.76 -2.30
C ASN A 586 -12.40 10.30 -0.98
N GLY A 587 -11.32 9.70 -0.50
CA GLY A 587 -10.43 10.32 0.49
C GLY A 587 -9.59 11.44 -0.12
N LEU A 588 -8.98 12.30 0.71
CA LEU A 588 -8.15 13.41 0.26
C LEU A 588 -6.81 13.44 1.00
N LEU A 589 -5.72 13.65 0.25
CA LEU A 589 -4.35 13.75 0.73
C LEU A 589 -3.72 15.09 0.32
N ASP A 590 -3.05 15.73 1.28
CA ASP A 590 -2.22 16.93 1.08
C ASP A 590 -0.75 16.66 1.48
N VAL A 591 0.19 17.39 0.86
CA VAL A 591 1.63 17.35 1.18
C VAL A 591 2.12 18.76 1.50
N PHE A 592 2.33 19.05 2.78
CA PHE A 592 2.77 20.35 3.31
C PHE A 592 4.29 20.39 3.42
N VAL A 593 4.92 21.44 2.88
CA VAL A 593 6.37 21.68 2.91
C VAL A 593 6.76 22.70 4.00
N PRO A 594 8.04 22.81 4.41
CA PRO A 594 8.45 23.76 5.45
C PRO A 594 8.07 25.20 5.12
N GLY A 595 7.48 25.90 6.09
CA GLY A 595 6.93 27.24 5.92
C GLY A 595 5.43 27.27 5.58
N ASP A 596 4.82 26.15 5.16
CA ASP A 596 3.39 26.09 4.87
C ASP A 596 2.54 26.31 6.13
N PRO A 597 1.48 27.14 6.08
CA PRO A 597 0.39 27.02 7.04
C PRO A 597 -0.37 25.70 6.77
N ILE A 598 -0.65 24.92 7.81
CA ILE A 598 -1.40 23.65 7.68
C ILE A 598 -2.90 23.95 7.62
N ASN A 599 -3.30 24.53 6.49
CA ASN A 599 -4.69 24.80 6.11
C ASN A 599 -5.03 24.00 4.84
N PRO A 600 -6.21 23.38 4.76
CA PRO A 600 -6.65 22.71 3.54
C PRO A 600 -7.08 23.75 2.51
N THR A 601 -6.97 23.40 1.23
CA THR A 601 -7.63 24.14 0.15
C THR A 601 -9.02 23.55 -0.13
N VAL A 602 -9.88 24.32 -0.82
CA VAL A 602 -11.12 23.78 -1.38
C VAL A 602 -10.75 22.86 -2.54
N ALA A 603 -11.20 21.60 -2.48
CA ALA A 603 -11.13 20.69 -3.61
C ALA A 603 -12.32 21.01 -4.52
N ASP A 604 -12.08 21.43 -5.77
CA ASP A 604 -13.13 21.86 -6.69
C ASP A 604 -12.82 21.34 -8.10
N VAL A 605 -13.68 20.47 -8.64
CA VAL A 605 -13.51 19.88 -9.98
C VAL A 605 -13.56 20.97 -11.06
N ARG A 606 -14.24 22.09 -10.77
CA ARG A 606 -14.34 23.26 -11.65
C ARG A 606 -13.40 24.39 -11.24
N GLY A 607 -12.44 24.10 -10.34
CA GLY A 607 -11.39 25.03 -9.99
C GLY A 607 -10.55 25.42 -11.21
N VAL A 608 -10.15 26.69 -11.27
CA VAL A 608 -9.18 27.18 -12.25
C VAL A 608 -7.88 27.47 -11.50
N VAL A 609 -6.80 26.81 -11.90
CA VAL A 609 -5.47 26.99 -11.30
C VAL A 609 -4.52 27.53 -12.36
N THR A 610 -3.60 28.40 -11.96
CA THR A 610 -2.49 28.84 -12.80
C THR A 610 -1.28 27.96 -12.51
N PRO A 611 -0.77 27.18 -13.49
CA PRO A 611 0.41 26.36 -13.28
C PRO A 611 1.64 27.20 -12.90
N VAL A 612 2.42 26.70 -11.95
CA VAL A 612 3.72 27.27 -11.57
C VAL A 612 4.81 26.55 -12.36
N PRO A 613 5.87 27.25 -12.84
CA PRO A 613 6.98 26.59 -13.51
C PRO A 613 7.57 25.46 -12.67
N THR A 614 7.72 24.29 -13.28
CA THR A 614 8.51 23.19 -12.72
C THR A 614 9.97 23.64 -12.59
N PRO A 615 10.70 23.31 -11.51
CA PRO A 615 12.12 23.62 -11.40
C PRO A 615 12.92 22.97 -12.53
N ASP A 616 14.05 23.59 -12.90
CA ASP A 616 15.02 22.93 -13.78
C ASP A 616 15.73 21.80 -13.01
N VAL A 617 15.71 20.58 -13.54
CA VAL A 617 16.64 19.55 -13.06
C VAL A 617 18.04 20.00 -13.51
N PRO A 618 19.02 20.17 -12.61
CA PRO A 618 20.39 20.47 -13.02
C PRO A 618 20.90 19.30 -13.86
N THR A 619 20.94 19.49 -15.18
CA THR A 619 21.37 18.46 -16.12
C THR A 619 22.81 18.12 -15.80
N ALA A 620 23.05 16.88 -15.37
CA ALA A 620 24.37 16.39 -15.06
C ALA A 620 25.25 16.57 -16.31
N THR A 621 26.17 17.53 -16.26
CA THR A 621 27.15 17.75 -17.33
C THR A 621 27.90 16.44 -17.52
N PRO A 622 28.05 15.92 -18.75
CA PRO A 622 28.66 14.62 -18.97
C PRO A 622 30.13 14.64 -18.57
N THR A 623 30.41 14.26 -17.32
CA THR A 623 31.75 14.09 -16.78
C THR A 623 32.51 13.12 -17.68
N ALA A 624 33.60 13.60 -18.27
CA ALA A 624 34.39 12.83 -19.23
C ALA A 624 34.76 11.46 -18.66
N THR A 625 34.47 10.40 -19.41
CA THR A 625 34.66 9.01 -18.97
C THR A 625 36.09 8.79 -18.50
N PRO A 626 36.34 8.50 -17.21
CA PRO A 626 37.70 8.27 -16.72
C PRO A 626 38.25 6.99 -17.34
N THR A 627 39.41 7.09 -18.00
CA THR A 627 40.11 5.94 -18.58
C THR A 627 40.43 4.93 -17.49
N ALA A 628 39.95 3.69 -17.65
CA ALA A 628 40.05 2.67 -16.63
C ALA A 628 41.50 2.21 -16.40
N THR A 629 42.13 2.71 -15.34
CA THR A 629 43.38 2.17 -14.80
C THR A 629 43.06 1.00 -13.88
N SER A 630 43.57 -0.19 -14.19
CA SER A 630 43.29 -1.41 -13.42
C SER A 630 44.02 -1.42 -12.07
N THR A 631 43.29 -1.16 -10.98
CA THR A 631 43.76 -1.37 -9.61
C THR A 631 43.03 -2.55 -8.97
N ALA A 632 43.76 -3.58 -8.54
CA ALA A 632 43.17 -4.75 -7.91
C ALA A 632 42.60 -4.39 -6.53
N THR A 633 41.31 -4.66 -6.33
CA THR A 633 40.59 -4.50 -5.04
C THR A 633 40.26 -5.89 -4.50
N PRO A 634 40.46 -6.18 -3.20
CA PRO A 634 40.36 -7.54 -2.65
C PRO A 634 38.92 -8.09 -2.66
N THR A 635 38.81 -9.38 -2.97
CA THR A 635 37.54 -10.10 -3.08
C THR A 635 36.90 -10.36 -1.71
N HIS A 636 35.94 -9.54 -1.31
CA HIS A 636 34.95 -9.91 -0.30
C HIS A 636 33.72 -10.52 -0.98
N THR A 637 33.52 -11.83 -0.81
CA THR A 637 32.35 -12.54 -1.35
C THR A 637 31.18 -12.47 -0.36
N PRO A 638 30.06 -11.79 -0.68
CA PRO A 638 28.84 -11.88 0.12
C PRO A 638 28.16 -13.24 -0.13
N THR A 639 28.32 -14.18 0.81
CA THR A 639 27.64 -15.48 0.75
C THR A 639 26.15 -15.32 1.05
N HIS A 640 25.34 -15.15 0.01
CA HIS A 640 23.87 -15.20 0.11
C HIS A 640 23.40 -16.64 0.36
N THR A 641 23.40 -17.05 1.63
CA THR A 641 22.81 -18.32 2.06
C THR A 641 21.29 -18.26 1.91
N PHE A 642 20.75 -18.94 0.89
CA PHE A 642 19.31 -19.13 0.75
C PHE A 642 18.78 -20.04 1.87
N THR A 643 18.16 -19.45 2.89
CA THR A 643 17.37 -20.20 3.88
C THR A 643 16.03 -20.59 3.23
N PRO A 644 15.68 -21.88 3.11
CA PRO A 644 14.39 -22.29 2.58
C PRO A 644 13.26 -21.90 3.54
N SER A 645 12.15 -21.40 3.00
CA SER A 645 10.93 -21.17 3.77
C SER A 645 10.40 -22.50 4.34
N PRO A 646 9.94 -22.56 5.61
CA PRO A 646 9.47 -23.80 6.21
C PRO A 646 8.20 -24.32 5.53
N THR A 647 8.25 -25.58 5.07
CA THR A 647 7.08 -26.29 4.55
C THR A 647 6.05 -26.50 5.65
N PHE A 648 4.82 -26.00 5.46
CA PHE A 648 3.68 -26.34 6.31
C PHE A 648 3.24 -27.79 6.08
N THR A 649 3.85 -28.73 6.81
CA THR A 649 3.40 -30.12 6.87
C THR A 649 2.06 -30.19 7.62
N HIS A 650 1.01 -30.69 6.98
CA HIS A 650 -0.26 -30.96 7.65
C HIS A 650 -0.09 -32.08 8.69
N THR A 651 -0.09 -31.73 9.98
CA THR A 651 -0.17 -32.71 11.08
C THR A 651 -1.53 -33.41 11.04
N PRO A 652 -1.59 -34.76 10.94
CA PRO A 652 -2.85 -35.47 10.97
C PRO A 652 -3.50 -35.40 12.36
N THR A 653 -4.81 -35.16 12.40
CA THR A 653 -5.59 -35.17 13.64
C THR A 653 -5.57 -36.57 14.28
N PRO A 654 -5.24 -36.71 15.59
CA PRO A 654 -5.25 -38.02 16.23
C PRO A 654 -6.67 -38.55 16.41
N THR A 655 -6.93 -39.76 15.90
CA THR A 655 -8.16 -40.52 16.15
C THR A 655 -8.29 -40.82 17.66
N PRO A 656 -9.49 -40.67 18.28
CA PRO A 656 -9.67 -40.99 19.69
C PRO A 656 -9.50 -42.50 19.95
N THR A 657 -8.51 -42.85 20.76
CA THR A 657 -8.26 -44.23 21.21
C THR A 657 -9.29 -44.66 22.25
N ALA A 658 -9.79 -45.90 22.15
CA ALA A 658 -10.73 -46.46 23.12
C ALA A 658 -10.09 -46.68 24.51
N PRO A 659 -10.84 -46.53 25.62
CA PRO A 659 -10.31 -46.73 26.97
C PRO A 659 -10.02 -48.23 27.24
N PRO A 660 -8.93 -48.56 27.97
CA PRO A 660 -8.54 -49.94 28.23
C PRO A 660 -9.43 -50.63 29.28
N THR A 661 -9.69 -51.93 29.08
CA THR A 661 -10.42 -52.80 29.99
C THR A 661 -9.66 -53.04 31.29
N ALA A 662 -10.36 -53.02 32.44
CA ALA A 662 -9.78 -53.29 33.75
C ALA A 662 -9.52 -54.78 34.01
N THR A 663 -8.39 -55.08 34.65
CA THR A 663 -8.03 -56.40 35.21
C THR A 663 -7.87 -56.28 36.73
N ALA A 664 -8.17 -57.33 37.50
CA ALA A 664 -8.53 -57.21 38.92
C ALA A 664 -7.56 -57.88 39.93
N THR A 665 -7.77 -57.57 41.22
CA THR A 665 -7.29 -58.26 42.46
C THR A 665 -5.78 -58.17 42.79
N PRO A 666 -5.34 -58.36 44.08
CA PRO A 666 -6.06 -58.84 45.28
C PRO A 666 -6.02 -57.92 46.55
N ARG A 667 -6.53 -58.42 47.69
CA ARG A 667 -6.73 -57.74 49.01
C ARG A 667 -6.85 -58.82 50.12
N PRO A 668 -6.13 -58.79 51.28
CA PRO A 668 -6.43 -57.94 52.46
C PRO A 668 -5.13 -57.23 52.98
N THR A 669 -4.78 -56.94 54.26
CA THR A 669 -5.19 -57.28 55.67
C THR A 669 -4.76 -56.11 56.63
N PRO A 670 -5.18 -56.02 57.93
CA PRO A 670 -5.58 -54.69 58.47
C PRO A 670 -5.07 -54.23 59.88
N VAL A 671 -5.12 -52.89 60.12
CA VAL A 671 -5.12 -52.10 61.42
C VAL A 671 -3.92 -52.26 62.40
N PRO A 672 -3.59 -51.28 63.30
CA PRO A 672 -4.46 -50.71 64.36
C PRO A 672 -4.49 -49.17 64.55
N PHE A 673 -5.41 -48.77 65.44
CA PHE A 673 -5.96 -47.43 65.75
C PHE A 673 -5.05 -46.34 66.33
N GLY A 674 -5.47 -45.08 66.14
CA GLY A 674 -5.22 -43.92 67.00
C GLY A 674 -6.49 -43.03 67.12
N LYS A 675 -6.56 -42.14 68.12
CA LYS A 675 -7.72 -41.26 68.45
C LYS A 675 -7.28 -39.79 68.46
N SER A 676 -8.09 -38.73 68.38
CA SER A 676 -9.56 -38.48 68.39
C SER A 676 -9.79 -37.06 67.80
N ALA A 677 -10.97 -36.42 67.62
CA ALA A 677 -12.41 -36.71 67.75
C ALA A 677 -13.21 -35.59 67.00
N THR A 678 -14.55 -35.73 66.89
CA THR A 678 -15.58 -34.68 66.59
C THR A 678 -15.45 -33.86 65.27
N GLY A 679 -16.45 -33.77 64.40
CA GLY A 679 -17.86 -34.19 64.51
C GLY A 679 -18.55 -34.50 63.16
N GLU A 680 -19.87 -34.72 63.21
CA GLU A 680 -20.69 -35.43 62.21
C GLU A 680 -21.07 -34.58 60.96
N VAL A 681 -21.36 -35.06 59.74
CA VAL A 681 -21.71 -36.38 59.11
C VAL A 681 -23.16 -36.49 58.58
N LEU A 682 -23.32 -36.23 57.26
CA LEU A 682 -24.09 -37.00 56.24
C LEU A 682 -25.64 -37.14 56.41
N PRO A 683 -26.45 -37.75 55.49
CA PRO A 683 -26.24 -38.46 54.18
C PRO A 683 -26.75 -37.69 52.92
N ILE A 684 -26.56 -38.05 51.64
CA ILE A 684 -26.19 -39.25 50.82
C ILE A 684 -27.37 -39.94 50.05
N LEU A 685 -27.42 -39.66 48.72
CA LEU A 685 -27.79 -40.55 47.56
C LEU A 685 -29.24 -41.13 47.45
N PRO A 686 -29.63 -41.84 46.34
CA PRO A 686 -29.15 -41.88 44.93
C PRO A 686 -30.26 -42.01 43.81
N ILE A 687 -29.84 -42.24 42.54
CA ILE A 687 -30.55 -42.78 41.33
C ILE A 687 -31.79 -41.99 40.77
N THR A 688 -32.21 -42.07 39.49
CA THR A 688 -31.98 -43.02 38.35
C THR A 688 -31.73 -42.34 36.98
N LEU A 689 -31.34 -43.12 35.95
CA LEU A 689 -31.20 -42.69 34.55
C LEU A 689 -32.57 -42.56 33.84
N GLY A 690 -32.64 -41.70 32.81
CA GLY A 690 -33.70 -41.65 31.80
C GLY A 690 -33.18 -41.07 30.48
N ALA A 691 -33.64 -41.57 29.33
CA ALA A 691 -33.07 -41.24 28.02
C ALA A 691 -33.92 -40.29 27.17
N ALA A 692 -33.23 -39.62 26.22
CA ALA A 692 -33.68 -38.92 25.01
C ALA A 692 -35.18 -38.72 24.70
N VAL A 693 -35.52 -37.51 24.21
CA VAL A 693 -36.26 -37.31 22.93
C VAL A 693 -36.10 -35.85 22.46
N ILE A 694 -36.03 -35.64 21.15
CA ILE A 694 -36.09 -34.31 20.49
C ILE A 694 -37.55 -34.05 20.09
N PHE A 695 -38.10 -32.86 20.35
CA PHE A 695 -39.19 -32.33 19.51
C PHE A 695 -39.24 -30.80 19.43
N PHE A 696 -39.69 -30.31 18.27
CA PHE A 696 -39.98 -28.90 18.01
C PHE A 696 -41.19 -28.40 18.82
N VAL A 697 -41.19 -27.11 19.18
CA VAL A 697 -42.40 -26.37 19.53
C VAL A 697 -42.75 -25.43 18.38
N VAL A 698 -43.88 -25.70 17.72
CA VAL A 698 -44.52 -24.79 16.77
C VAL A 698 -45.68 -24.10 17.48
N VAL A 699 -45.78 -22.78 17.38
CA VAL A 699 -46.92 -22.00 17.89
C VAL A 699 -47.64 -21.35 16.71
N LEU A 700 -48.85 -21.82 16.40
CA LEU A 700 -49.73 -21.22 15.39
C LEU A 700 -51.17 -21.05 15.88
N TRP A 701 -51.45 -19.83 16.32
CA TRP A 701 -52.61 -19.00 15.96
C TRP A 701 -53.98 -19.66 15.67
N VAL A 702 -54.96 -19.37 16.54
CA VAL A 702 -56.39 -19.20 16.21
C VAL A 702 -56.92 -18.07 17.12
N GLY A 703 -57.75 -17.10 16.71
CA GLY A 703 -58.26 -16.79 15.37
C GLY A 703 -59.69 -16.23 15.42
N ARG A 704 -59.95 -15.05 14.83
CA ARG A 704 -61.30 -14.45 14.59
C ARG A 704 -61.18 -13.28 13.59
N ARG A 705 -62.18 -12.91 12.80
CA ARG A 705 -63.12 -13.62 11.89
C ARG A 705 -63.97 -12.55 11.19
N LYS A 706 -64.44 -12.82 9.97
CA LYS A 706 -65.35 -12.00 9.13
C LYS A 706 -64.65 -10.80 8.44
N LYS A 707 -65.08 -10.39 7.24
CA LYS A 707 -66.21 -10.92 6.42
C LYS A 707 -65.79 -11.10 4.97
#